data_AF-K7ZAZ5-F1
#
_entry.id   AF-K7ZAZ5-F1
#
_cell.length_a   1.000
_cell.length_b   1.000
_cell.length_c   1.000
_cell.angle_alpha   90.00
_cell.angle_beta   90.00
_cell.angle_gamma   90.00
#
_symmetry.space_group_name_H-M   'P 1'
#
loop_
_entity.id
_entity.type
_entity.pdbx_description
1 polymer ?
#
loop_
_entity_poly.entity_id
_entity_poly.type
_entity_poly.pdbx_seq_one_letter_code
_entity_poly.pdbx_strand_id
1 'polypeptide(L)'
;MTEILKKTKAAASLLLLSILILGCTERTLQMDFLNKAINGKGEFTIDNLTGTGSFELGASADGVDLSITCDRSIEKIEAENPQTKVWRDVTELATGAKVDCANAGKATFKLPLEHIFPYETPTVAGDAAHDFQIRWYVKNLEGETFVFNKTLSLIIFAPGVSLTAESINTLKLGNQNYEISGTCEIDGGVVNLTGPFDGGPQSANCSGGVFSAAVTLKSNLGDGVTNISVNHMSTGAYRVFGFEQKEVLVDLTAPEVEITSPVNNTKFTQSTINADNTITVQGTCSEDLMPVSVQLDSVVREVTCSAVRTFTVDFLAGNGFPTIRASQFDRAGNQGMSNLVNVIVDLVGPGAFTITGVRTTAGADVTADAFLRDKGAVVDLTMPSDFNQFEAYIKDSSGATTLCDKTVAASAIDFSACVLQQNSTYKIYVFAVDANGNKTAASNTGFAFTTDFPVPQITRVYATVPGAHYGNSTTISLRVEYDRELKVIGGNLPSMVLNTGVLVMAASLQGDQRTLQFNYVVFAGNYAYPLGVTSTSLSNCAGCLVDNANPVVQASMTLPADTGANGLKASNVKVDAQGPDVAPSFTLGAVAPLYTESPLVNFTFPSDPDVLTAELRLQQQSNGAVIRDWVEVTSPVKFSSLSTALQPGLTYSMSLRLKDPMGNYSSTLTNSFVAFSCPAEFVYVHNAGIVANPFCIGQYEAKNDGSARPRFIADLVPESLSNMGSVSRCTSLGAGYDLVTNAEWRAVADLIAKQAGNWASGIYGSGLLHRGNNQTGSPVSATGGDVCAPNTAICASNALRRTHTLPYGQTIWDFAGNAMEAIKDTNSVIYSPAYVYPAQNTGDALNLAFGTTAVTCSGVGGPEYCGFGKIDFSNSAVTGVWRGGGTGDGNSAGIFSAKRAADVTAVLTNSGYRCVYHP
;
A
#
# COMPACT_ATOMS: atom_id res chain seq x y z
N MET A 1 23.91 76.88 127.69
CA MET A 1 22.94 77.08 126.61
C MET A 1 23.45 76.12 125.54
N THR A 2 22.66 75.22 124.98
CA THR A 2 21.87 75.68 123.85
C THR A 2 22.77 76.68 123.08
N GLU A 3 23.24 76.37 121.93
CA GLU A 3 22.29 76.74 120.93
C GLU A 3 22.81 76.09 119.67
N ILE A 4 22.00 75.21 119.12
CA ILE A 4 20.85 75.71 118.37
C ILE A 4 21.49 76.59 117.29
N LEU A 5 21.71 76.01 116.12
CA LEU A 5 20.60 76.11 115.17
C LEU A 5 20.15 77.56 115.09
N LYS A 6 21.05 78.49 114.78
CA LYS A 6 20.66 79.86 114.50
C LYS A 6 21.62 80.37 113.44
N LYS A 7 21.19 80.35 112.17
CA LYS A 7 20.03 81.14 111.69
C LYS A 7 20.09 82.48 112.43
N THR A 8 20.58 83.54 111.85
CA THR A 8 20.13 84.06 110.56
C THR A 8 21.10 85.16 110.21
N LYS A 9 21.77 85.02 109.09
CA LYS A 9 21.50 85.84 107.90
C LYS A 9 21.86 84.91 106.75
N ALA A 10 20.91 84.16 106.21
CA ALA A 10 19.84 84.69 105.37
C ALA A 10 20.40 85.77 104.45
N ALA A 11 20.32 85.46 103.17
CA ALA A 11 20.11 86.41 102.11
C ALA A 11 21.31 87.33 101.89
N ALA A 12 22.04 87.13 100.82
CA ALA A 12 21.59 87.30 99.46
C ALA A 12 22.55 88.33 98.87
N SER A 13 22.83 88.17 97.60
CA SER A 13 23.54 89.16 96.83
C SER A 13 25.01 89.35 97.23
N LEU A 14 25.81 88.31 96.96
CA LEU A 14 27.06 88.54 96.21
C LEU A 14 26.80 88.37 94.70
N LEU A 15 25.59 88.74 94.28
CA LEU A 15 25.41 89.51 93.07
C LEU A 15 26.27 90.74 93.29
N LEU A 16 27.24 90.93 92.40
CA LEU A 16 27.88 92.21 92.22
C LEU A 16 28.59 92.67 93.51
N LEU A 17 29.90 92.62 93.53
CA LEU A 17 30.69 93.30 92.52
C LEU A 17 32.01 93.49 93.24
N SER A 18 33.06 93.61 92.46
CA SER A 18 34.05 94.65 92.70
C SER A 18 34.87 94.62 93.99
N ILE A 19 36.18 94.70 93.75
CA ILE A 19 36.98 95.81 94.28
C ILE A 19 37.03 95.83 95.80
N LEU A 20 38.18 95.36 96.30
CA LEU A 20 38.63 95.59 97.66
C LEU A 20 37.68 94.87 98.64
N ILE A 21 38.07 94.46 99.83
CA ILE A 21 38.40 95.28 100.99
C ILE A 21 39.26 94.30 101.81
N LEU A 22 40.48 94.62 102.24
CA LEU A 22 40.69 95.66 103.23
C LEU A 22 42.15 96.15 103.18
N GLY A 23 42.38 97.25 102.47
CA GLY A 23 43.00 98.37 103.18
C GLY A 23 41.92 98.92 104.12
N CYS A 24 42.18 99.30 105.36
CA CYS A 24 43.41 99.84 105.91
C CYS A 24 43.27 99.84 107.44
N THR A 25 44.35 99.54 108.17
CA THR A 25 44.85 100.30 109.33
C THR A 25 46.28 99.82 109.59
N GLU A 26 47.28 100.64 109.30
CA GLU A 26 47.89 101.57 110.28
C GLU A 26 48.54 100.84 111.46
N ARG A 27 49.86 100.71 111.44
CA ARG A 27 50.79 101.64 112.10
C ARG A 27 50.86 101.48 113.63
N THR A 28 51.99 100.90 114.04
CA THR A 28 52.87 101.31 115.16
C THR A 28 52.34 101.28 116.60
N LEU A 29 52.87 100.34 117.39
CA LEU A 29 53.66 100.48 118.65
C LEU A 29 53.53 99.15 119.44
N GLN A 30 54.63 98.39 119.65
CA GLN A 30 55.45 98.40 120.88
C GLN A 30 54.60 98.03 122.12
N MET A 31 54.82 96.90 122.79
CA MET A 31 55.85 96.63 123.81
C MET A 31 55.43 95.29 124.44
N ASP A 32 56.20 94.44 125.09
CA ASP A 32 57.61 94.20 125.42
C ASP A 32 57.51 92.89 126.27
N PHE A 33 58.51 92.14 126.71
CA PHE A 33 59.79 92.45 127.33
C PHE A 33 60.41 91.05 127.55
N LEU A 34 61.67 90.83 127.20
CA LEU A 34 62.56 89.74 127.70
C LEU A 34 61.89 88.38 128.04
N ASN A 35 62.26 87.26 127.43
CA ASN A 35 63.64 86.81 127.46
C ASN A 35 63.86 85.69 126.43
N LYS A 36 64.56 86.01 125.34
CA LYS A 36 65.39 85.06 124.60
C LYS A 36 66.50 84.60 125.54
N ALA A 37 66.15 83.72 126.46
CA ALA A 37 67.08 82.86 127.16
C ALA A 37 66.26 81.71 127.72
N ILE A 38 66.59 80.50 127.27
CA ILE A 38 66.30 79.19 127.89
C ILE A 38 65.06 78.44 127.32
N ASN A 39 65.32 77.42 126.48
CA ASN A 39 64.50 76.24 126.10
C ASN A 39 63.52 76.24 124.89
N GLY A 40 64.03 75.87 123.70
CA GLY A 40 63.25 75.27 122.58
C GLY A 40 64.18 74.42 121.68
N LYS A 41 63.84 73.14 121.46
CA LYS A 41 64.66 72.12 120.78
C LYS A 41 64.88 72.48 119.29
N GLY A 42 66.01 72.06 118.69
CA GLY A 42 66.38 72.42 117.31
C GLY A 42 65.54 71.74 116.22
N GLU A 43 64.32 72.22 116.00
CA GLU A 43 63.41 71.79 114.92
C GLU A 43 63.80 72.39 113.54
N PHE A 44 63.44 71.67 112.47
CA PHE A 44 63.48 72.14 111.09
C PHE A 44 62.21 71.70 110.33
N THR A 45 61.84 72.44 109.29
CA THR A 45 60.69 72.15 108.42
C THR A 45 61.17 71.62 107.07
N ILE A 46 60.49 70.61 106.50
CA ILE A 46 60.75 70.13 105.14
C ILE A 46 59.67 70.74 104.23
N ASP A 47 60.10 71.58 103.30
CA ASP A 47 59.23 72.50 102.56
C ASP A 47 58.51 71.83 101.37
N ASN A 48 58.96 70.66 100.93
CA ASN A 48 58.52 70.02 99.69
C ASN A 48 57.87 68.64 99.90
N LEU A 49 57.30 68.38 101.07
CA LEU A 49 56.39 67.24 101.27
C LEU A 49 55.02 67.56 100.67
N THR A 50 54.36 66.55 100.11
CA THR A 50 52.96 66.68 99.69
C THR A 50 52.05 66.85 100.93
N GLY A 51 50.79 67.26 100.72
CA GLY A 51 49.83 67.46 101.82
C GLY A 51 49.54 66.21 102.66
N THR A 52 49.94 65.02 102.19
CA THR A 52 49.88 63.73 102.89
C THR A 52 51.17 63.37 103.64
N GLY A 53 52.22 64.19 103.53
CA GLY A 53 53.50 63.98 104.19
C GLY A 53 54.46 63.03 103.45
N SER A 54 54.24 62.76 102.16
CA SER A 54 55.08 61.88 101.32
C SER A 54 55.70 62.61 100.12
N PHE A 55 56.57 61.91 99.39
CA PHE A 55 57.09 62.33 98.09
C PHE A 55 56.47 61.47 96.98
N GLU A 56 55.94 62.09 95.93
CA GLU A 56 55.34 61.39 94.78
C GLU A 56 56.28 61.47 93.58
N LEU A 57 56.58 60.30 93.00
CA LEU A 57 57.58 60.16 91.96
C LEU A 57 57.01 59.41 90.74
N GLY A 58 57.33 59.89 89.55
CA GLY A 58 57.08 59.14 88.32
C GLY A 58 58.02 57.92 88.21
N ALA A 59 57.66 56.99 87.35
CA ALA A 59 58.40 55.74 87.12
C ALA A 59 59.88 55.94 86.74
N SER A 60 60.29 57.13 86.30
CA SER A 60 61.67 57.45 85.87
C SER A 60 62.50 58.25 86.89
N ALA A 61 61.96 58.55 88.08
CA ALA A 61 62.69 59.31 89.10
C ALA A 61 63.89 58.52 89.65
N ASP A 62 65.00 59.22 89.94
CA ASP A 62 66.27 58.66 90.40
C ASP A 62 66.68 59.10 91.82
N GLY A 63 65.98 60.09 92.39
CA GLY A 63 66.22 60.59 93.74
C GLY A 63 65.07 61.46 94.23
N VAL A 64 65.03 61.68 95.53
CA VAL A 64 64.09 62.58 96.20
C VAL A 64 64.82 63.88 96.49
N ASP A 65 64.33 65.00 95.97
CA ASP A 65 64.81 66.32 96.38
C ASP A 65 64.26 66.63 97.78
N LEU A 66 65.10 67.13 98.69
CA LEU A 66 64.70 67.63 100.00
C LEU A 66 65.09 69.09 100.13
N SER A 67 64.11 69.93 100.48
CA SER A 67 64.32 71.32 100.86
C SER A 67 63.95 71.51 102.33
N ILE A 68 64.90 71.96 103.14
CA ILE A 68 64.78 72.07 104.58
C ILE A 68 65.03 73.52 105.00
N THR A 69 64.14 74.07 105.83
CA THR A 69 64.32 75.35 106.51
C THR A 69 64.63 75.09 107.99
N CYS A 70 65.77 75.61 108.47
CA CYS A 70 66.34 75.33 109.78
C CYS A 70 66.15 76.51 110.74
N ASP A 71 65.65 76.24 111.95
CA ASP A 71 65.46 77.30 112.96
C ASP A 71 66.71 77.57 113.81
N ARG A 72 67.74 76.71 113.69
CA ARG A 72 69.07 76.86 114.30
C ARG A 72 70.15 76.27 113.40
N SER A 73 71.41 76.58 113.72
CA SER A 73 72.59 76.00 113.07
C SER A 73 72.63 74.47 113.26
N ILE A 74 72.22 73.75 112.21
CA ILE A 74 72.45 72.31 112.06
C ILE A 74 73.87 72.11 111.56
N GLU A 75 74.62 71.26 112.23
CA GLU A 75 76.01 70.95 111.87
C GLU A 75 76.08 69.87 110.80
N LYS A 76 75.22 68.85 110.93
CA LYS A 76 75.25 67.65 110.10
C LYS A 76 73.85 67.10 109.91
N ILE A 77 73.55 66.60 108.71
CA ILE A 77 72.36 65.80 108.42
C ILE A 77 72.82 64.48 107.84
N GLU A 78 72.24 63.38 108.29
CA GLU A 78 72.50 62.04 107.78
C GLU A 78 71.19 61.38 107.37
N ALA A 79 71.23 60.58 106.31
CA ALA A 79 70.12 59.70 105.92
C ALA A 79 70.47 58.24 106.23
N GLU A 80 69.48 57.49 106.69
CA GLU A 80 69.60 56.04 106.88
C GLU A 80 69.27 55.33 105.57
N ASN A 81 70.10 54.36 105.20
CA ASN A 81 69.70 53.34 104.25
C ASN A 81 68.75 52.34 104.94
N PRO A 82 67.48 52.21 104.52
CA PRO A 82 66.49 51.43 105.26
C PRO A 82 66.80 49.94 105.40
N GLN A 83 67.57 49.37 104.46
CA GLN A 83 67.91 47.94 104.44
C GLN A 83 69.19 47.65 105.26
N THR A 84 70.25 48.42 105.06
CA THR A 84 71.55 48.20 105.72
C THR A 84 71.64 48.86 107.09
N LYS A 85 70.72 49.79 107.39
CA LYS A 85 70.71 50.63 108.62
C LYS A 85 71.95 51.50 108.79
N VAL A 86 72.73 51.66 107.73
CA VAL A 86 73.89 52.54 107.69
C VAL A 86 73.42 53.98 107.53
N TRP A 87 73.90 54.85 108.40
CA TRP A 87 73.69 56.28 108.33
C TRP A 87 74.87 56.92 107.59
N ARG A 88 74.58 57.72 106.55
CA ARG A 88 75.60 58.51 105.86
C ARG A 88 75.21 59.96 105.81
N ASP A 89 76.23 60.82 105.83
CA ASP A 89 76.05 62.24 105.66
C ASP A 89 75.41 62.55 104.30
N VAL A 90 74.43 63.43 104.30
CA VAL A 90 73.76 63.85 103.07
C VAL A 90 74.74 64.54 102.10
N THR A 91 75.80 65.15 102.63
CA THR A 91 76.89 65.74 101.82
C THR A 91 77.80 64.71 101.16
N GLU A 92 77.84 63.49 101.69
CA GLU A 92 78.51 62.34 101.05
C GLU A 92 77.59 61.60 100.07
N LEU A 93 76.29 61.64 100.31
CA LEU A 93 75.27 60.96 99.49
C LEU A 93 74.85 61.77 98.26
N ALA A 94 74.90 63.09 98.35
CA ALA A 94 74.37 63.97 97.32
C ALA A 94 75.42 65.01 96.91
N THR A 95 75.91 64.89 95.68
CA THR A 95 76.82 65.88 95.09
C THR A 95 76.16 67.25 95.04
N GLY A 96 76.73 68.23 95.75
CA GLY A 96 76.18 69.59 95.82
C GLY A 96 75.17 69.82 96.94
N ALA A 97 75.01 68.88 97.89
CA ALA A 97 74.26 69.13 99.12
C ALA A 97 74.77 70.40 99.81
N LYS A 98 73.86 71.30 100.12
CA LYS A 98 74.16 72.52 100.89
C LYS A 98 73.46 72.41 102.22
N VAL A 99 74.22 72.27 103.30
CA VAL A 99 73.71 72.34 104.67
C VAL A 99 74.26 73.62 105.29
N ASP A 100 73.58 74.75 105.05
CA ASP A 100 73.99 76.08 105.53
C ASP A 100 72.91 76.67 106.45
N CYS A 101 72.59 75.91 107.49
CA CYS A 101 71.60 76.31 108.47
C CYS A 101 72.08 77.45 109.37
N ALA A 102 73.40 77.64 109.51
CA ALA A 102 73.95 78.67 110.39
C ALA A 102 73.86 80.08 109.82
N ASN A 103 74.09 80.25 108.50
CA ASN A 103 74.10 81.57 107.87
C ASN A 103 72.84 81.84 107.05
N ALA A 104 72.36 80.82 106.34
CA ALA A 104 71.23 80.94 105.43
C ALA A 104 69.92 80.36 105.98
N GLY A 105 69.97 79.65 107.11
CA GLY A 105 68.80 79.01 107.72
C GLY A 105 68.18 77.91 106.85
N LYS A 106 68.93 77.30 105.92
CA LYS A 106 68.40 76.29 104.99
C LYS A 106 69.38 75.15 104.70
N ALA A 107 68.83 73.98 104.40
CA ALA A 107 69.56 72.86 103.82
C ALA A 107 68.82 72.28 102.60
N THR A 108 69.51 72.06 101.49
CA THR A 108 68.93 71.47 100.27
C THR A 108 69.84 70.40 99.69
N PHE A 109 69.29 69.23 99.39
CA PHE A 109 70.01 68.09 98.80
C PHE A 109 69.05 67.09 98.16
N LYS A 110 69.54 66.31 97.19
CA LYS A 110 68.78 65.23 96.54
C LYS A 110 69.27 63.88 97.06
N LEU A 111 68.45 63.17 97.82
CA LEU A 111 68.81 61.83 98.27
C LEU A 111 68.60 60.85 97.11
N PRO A 112 69.63 60.09 96.71
CA PRO A 112 69.50 59.15 95.60
C PRO A 112 68.62 57.96 96.03
N LEU A 113 67.68 57.56 95.18
CA LEU A 113 66.73 56.48 95.51
C LEU A 113 67.45 55.17 95.77
N GLU A 114 68.59 54.91 95.13
CA GLU A 114 69.42 53.73 95.42
C GLU A 114 69.85 53.60 96.89
N HIS A 115 69.93 54.73 97.61
CA HIS A 115 70.30 54.73 99.02
C HIS A 115 69.08 54.66 99.95
N ILE A 116 68.02 55.40 99.65
CA ILE A 116 66.81 55.49 100.52
C ILE A 116 65.69 54.53 100.14
N PHE A 117 65.81 53.85 99.00
CA PHE A 117 64.92 52.79 98.51
C PHE A 117 65.82 51.76 97.81
N PRO A 118 66.50 50.88 98.56
CA PRO A 118 67.37 49.88 97.95
C PRO A 118 66.55 48.85 97.15
N TYR A 119 67.21 48.20 96.19
CA TYR A 119 66.60 47.41 95.12
C TYR A 119 65.84 46.15 95.59
N GLU A 120 64.56 46.01 95.21
CA GLU A 120 63.80 44.76 95.21
C GLU A 120 63.01 44.63 93.90
N THR A 121 62.99 43.44 93.29
CA THR A 121 62.26 43.20 92.03
C THR A 121 60.75 43.12 92.29
N PRO A 122 59.89 43.91 91.62
CA PRO A 122 58.46 43.95 91.84
C PRO A 122 57.82 42.64 91.43
N THR A 123 56.97 42.11 92.30
CA THR A 123 56.21 40.87 92.07
C THR A 123 54.74 41.15 91.71
N VAL A 124 54.30 42.40 91.79
CA VAL A 124 52.92 42.84 91.53
C VAL A 124 52.95 44.07 90.63
N ALA A 125 52.00 44.16 89.70
CA ALA A 125 51.83 45.32 88.83
C ALA A 125 51.22 46.50 89.61
N GLY A 126 51.62 47.72 89.27
CA GLY A 126 51.09 48.95 89.87
C GLY A 126 52.08 49.71 90.75
N ASP A 127 51.54 50.72 91.44
CA ASP A 127 52.31 51.71 92.21
C ASP A 127 52.90 51.13 93.51
N ALA A 128 54.03 51.68 93.98
CA ALA A 128 54.73 51.21 95.18
C ALA A 128 55.07 52.35 96.16
N ALA A 129 54.97 52.09 97.48
CA ALA A 129 55.26 53.06 98.54
C ALA A 129 56.35 52.57 99.54
N HIS A 130 57.16 53.47 100.10
CA HIS A 130 58.27 53.13 101.02
C HIS A 130 58.68 54.27 101.96
N ASP A 131 59.18 53.91 103.15
CA ASP A 131 59.60 54.84 104.20
C ASP A 131 61.12 54.81 104.45
N PHE A 132 61.72 55.98 104.70
CA PHE A 132 63.13 56.13 105.07
C PHE A 132 63.33 57.16 106.20
N GLN A 133 64.49 57.13 106.88
CA GLN A 133 64.77 58.04 108.00
C GLN A 133 65.92 59.01 107.71
N ILE A 134 65.82 60.21 108.28
CA ILE A 134 66.91 61.18 108.37
C ILE A 134 67.13 61.60 109.81
N ARG A 135 68.37 61.97 110.14
CA ARG A 135 68.75 62.50 111.45
C ARG A 135 69.65 63.70 111.31
N TRP A 136 69.63 64.59 112.29
CA TRP A 136 70.41 65.82 112.28
C TRP A 136 70.96 66.17 113.65
N TYR A 137 72.05 66.94 113.63
CA TYR A 137 72.86 67.27 114.78
C TYR A 137 72.84 68.78 115.02
N VAL A 138 72.53 69.20 116.26
CA VAL A 138 72.39 70.61 116.64
C VAL A 138 73.24 70.90 117.87
N LYS A 139 74.05 71.97 117.82
CA LYS A 139 74.91 72.38 118.93
C LYS A 139 74.25 73.50 119.76
N ASN A 140 74.21 73.37 121.08
CA ASN A 140 73.69 74.43 121.97
C ASN A 140 74.73 75.56 122.16
N LEU A 141 74.31 76.65 122.80
CA LEU A 141 75.15 77.84 123.01
C LEU A 141 76.32 77.55 123.98
N GLU A 142 76.22 76.52 124.83
CA GLU A 142 77.31 76.04 125.68
C GLU A 142 78.27 75.06 124.98
N GLY A 143 77.97 74.63 123.75
CA GLY A 143 78.84 73.76 122.92
C GLY A 143 78.54 72.26 122.94
N GLU A 144 77.46 71.80 123.56
CA GLU A 144 77.00 70.40 123.55
C GLU A 144 76.14 70.09 122.30
N THR A 145 76.33 68.91 121.70
CA THR A 145 75.60 68.48 120.48
C THR A 145 74.46 67.52 120.81
N PHE A 146 73.26 67.79 120.27
CA PHE A 146 72.04 66.97 120.37
C PHE A 146 71.67 66.38 118.99
N VAL A 147 71.15 65.14 118.98
CA VAL A 147 70.75 64.43 117.76
C VAL A 147 69.24 64.22 117.72
N PHE A 148 68.61 64.47 116.57
CA PHE A 148 67.18 64.27 116.31
C PHE A 148 66.98 63.44 115.06
N ASN A 149 65.87 62.71 114.93
CA ASN A 149 65.53 61.91 113.75
C ASN A 149 64.07 62.08 113.31
N LYS A 150 63.79 61.79 112.04
CA LYS A 150 62.45 61.83 111.42
C LYS A 150 62.32 60.77 110.32
N THR A 151 61.14 60.15 110.23
CA THR A 151 60.77 59.22 109.14
C THR A 151 60.00 59.96 108.05
N LEU A 152 60.26 59.64 106.79
CA LEU A 152 59.66 60.23 105.59
C LEU A 152 59.20 59.10 104.64
N SER A 153 58.14 59.34 103.88
CA SER A 153 57.53 58.35 102.97
C SER A 153 57.64 58.79 101.51
N LEU A 154 57.68 57.84 100.56
CA LEU A 154 57.61 58.10 99.12
C LEU A 154 56.71 57.09 98.39
N ILE A 155 56.12 57.49 97.26
CA ILE A 155 55.27 56.68 96.36
C ILE A 155 55.81 56.80 94.91
N ILE A 156 55.89 55.69 94.20
CA ILE A 156 56.33 55.59 92.80
C ILE A 156 55.20 55.01 91.95
N PHE A 157 54.78 55.74 90.89
CA PHE A 157 53.71 55.31 89.99
C PHE A 157 54.20 54.37 88.87
N ALA A 158 53.41 53.35 88.53
CA ALA A 158 53.71 52.43 87.42
C ALA A 158 53.44 53.06 86.04
N PRO A 159 54.19 52.67 84.99
CA PRO A 159 54.00 53.22 83.65
C PRO A 159 52.82 52.60 82.91
N GLY A 160 52.14 53.39 82.07
CA GLY A 160 51.02 52.94 81.22
C GLY A 160 51.42 52.07 80.02
N VAL A 161 50.53 51.15 79.62
CA VAL A 161 50.69 50.25 78.46
C VAL A 161 49.34 49.86 77.82
N SER A 162 49.30 49.62 76.51
CA SER A 162 48.13 49.08 75.79
C SER A 162 48.47 47.99 74.75
N LEU A 163 47.51 47.18 74.26
CA LEU A 163 47.71 45.99 73.43
C LEU A 163 46.67 45.80 72.30
N THR A 164 47.14 45.48 71.09
CA THR A 164 46.35 45.18 69.88
C THR A 164 46.84 43.90 69.18
N ALA A 165 45.90 43.04 68.76
CA ALA A 165 46.12 41.75 68.11
C ALA A 165 44.87 41.33 67.28
N GLU A 166 45.05 40.65 66.14
CA GLU A 166 43.98 40.17 65.23
C GLU A 166 43.57 38.70 65.49
N SER A 167 42.41 38.25 64.99
CA SER A 167 42.03 36.82 65.07
C SER A 167 43.03 35.91 64.35
N ILE A 168 43.17 34.69 64.86
CA ILE A 168 44.10 33.67 64.36
C ILE A 168 43.31 32.66 63.53
N ASN A 169 43.69 32.51 62.27
CA ASN A 169 43.12 31.52 61.34
C ASN A 169 44.19 30.50 60.91
N THR A 170 43.81 29.54 60.06
CA THR A 170 44.75 28.51 59.56
C THR A 170 46.00 29.09 58.88
N LEU A 171 45.88 30.23 58.18
CA LEU A 171 47.01 30.90 57.51
C LEU A 171 47.97 31.57 58.50
N LYS A 172 47.50 31.94 59.68
CA LYS A 172 48.29 32.61 60.72
C LYS A 172 48.95 31.62 61.68
N LEU A 173 48.51 30.36 61.71
CA LEU A 173 49.06 29.32 62.57
C LEU A 173 50.50 28.96 62.12
N GLY A 174 51.47 28.99 63.05
CA GLY A 174 52.88 28.75 62.72
C GLY A 174 53.52 29.83 61.83
N ASN A 175 52.79 30.91 61.51
CA ASN A 175 53.37 32.08 60.86
C ASN A 175 54.40 32.70 61.82
N GLN A 176 55.63 32.86 61.34
CA GLN A 176 56.74 33.43 62.11
C GLN A 176 56.55 34.94 62.40
N ASN A 177 55.59 35.58 61.73
CA ASN A 177 55.39 37.02 61.73
C ASN A 177 53.95 37.41 62.15
N TYR A 178 53.36 36.74 63.14
CA TYR A 178 52.11 37.25 63.71
C TYR A 178 52.38 38.56 64.46
N GLU A 179 51.84 39.67 63.96
CA GLU A 179 52.13 41.01 64.49
C GLU A 179 51.24 41.34 65.70
N ILE A 180 51.89 41.77 66.77
CA ILE A 180 51.28 42.29 67.99
C ILE A 180 51.83 43.69 68.23
N SER A 181 50.98 44.66 68.52
CA SER A 181 51.39 46.05 68.71
C SER A 181 50.61 46.74 69.81
N GLY A 182 51.08 47.91 70.25
CA GLY A 182 50.42 48.68 71.30
C GLY A 182 51.16 49.96 71.68
N THR A 183 50.72 50.61 72.76
CA THR A 183 51.35 51.84 73.29
C THR A 183 52.07 51.58 74.60
N CYS A 184 53.08 52.39 74.93
CA CYS A 184 53.88 52.29 76.16
C CYS A 184 54.37 53.69 76.58
N GLU A 185 54.44 53.95 77.89
CA GLU A 185 54.70 55.30 78.40
C GLU A 185 56.19 55.69 78.42
N ILE A 186 57.09 54.77 78.79
CA ILE A 186 58.51 55.07 78.99
C ILE A 186 59.30 54.71 77.74
N ASP A 187 59.79 55.73 77.04
CA ASP A 187 60.67 55.57 75.89
C ASP A 187 61.99 54.89 76.27
N GLY A 188 62.39 53.88 75.51
CA GLY A 188 63.52 53.00 75.83
C GLY A 188 63.26 51.97 76.95
N GLY A 189 62.04 51.94 77.51
CA GLY A 189 61.62 50.92 78.48
C GLY A 189 61.34 49.55 77.85
N VAL A 190 61.49 48.48 78.63
CA VAL A 190 61.25 47.10 78.16
C VAL A 190 59.77 46.76 78.26
N VAL A 191 59.24 46.15 77.21
CA VAL A 191 57.88 45.62 77.10
C VAL A 191 57.95 44.10 76.98
N ASN A 192 57.40 43.35 77.93
CA ASN A 192 57.37 41.89 77.90
C ASN A 192 55.97 41.39 77.51
N LEU A 193 55.88 40.64 76.43
CA LEU A 193 54.67 40.03 75.91
C LEU A 193 54.60 38.56 76.33
N THR A 194 53.41 38.11 76.75
CA THR A 194 53.12 36.70 76.97
C THR A 194 51.87 36.30 76.22
N GLY A 195 51.83 35.06 75.74
CA GLY A 195 50.74 34.55 74.93
C GLY A 195 51.05 33.14 74.44
N PRO A 196 50.28 32.62 73.48
CA PRO A 196 50.49 31.31 72.88
C PRO A 196 51.68 31.31 71.89
N PHE A 197 52.81 31.87 72.30
CA PHE A 197 53.99 32.00 71.46
C PHE A 197 54.86 30.75 71.52
N ASP A 198 55.37 30.34 70.37
CA ASP A 198 56.39 29.31 70.28
C ASP A 198 57.73 29.93 70.70
N GLY A 199 58.41 29.32 71.68
CA GLY A 199 59.60 29.90 72.32
C GLY A 199 59.34 30.72 73.61
N GLY A 200 58.08 30.88 74.03
CA GLY A 200 57.73 31.53 75.31
C GLY A 200 57.61 33.05 75.26
N PRO A 201 57.60 33.74 76.42
CA PRO A 201 57.50 35.19 76.52
C PRO A 201 58.49 35.93 75.61
N GLN A 202 58.04 37.02 74.99
CA GLN A 202 58.84 37.85 74.10
C GLN A 202 59.07 39.23 74.71
N SER A 203 60.12 39.92 74.29
CA SER A 203 60.41 41.29 74.71
C SER A 203 60.50 42.22 73.51
N ALA A 204 59.88 43.40 73.62
CA ALA A 204 60.01 44.50 72.70
C ALA A 204 60.49 45.75 73.44
N ASN A 205 61.06 46.71 72.71
CA ASN A 205 61.40 48.01 73.27
C ASN A 205 60.27 48.98 73.00
N CYS A 206 59.97 49.82 74.00
CA CYS A 206 59.16 50.99 73.78
C CYS A 206 59.98 52.03 73.00
N SER A 207 59.48 52.48 71.86
CA SER A 207 60.15 53.49 71.03
C SER A 207 59.13 54.47 70.47
N GLY A 208 59.25 55.75 70.84
CA GLY A 208 58.30 56.79 70.41
C GLY A 208 56.89 56.59 70.97
N GLY A 209 56.75 55.95 72.13
CA GLY A 209 55.46 55.70 72.79
C GLY A 209 54.68 54.47 72.30
N VAL A 210 55.28 53.67 71.40
CA VAL A 210 54.67 52.45 70.84
C VAL A 210 55.63 51.26 70.91
N PHE A 211 55.05 50.06 70.84
CA PHE A 211 55.80 48.84 70.61
C PHE A 211 55.12 48.01 69.51
N SER A 212 55.94 47.22 68.80
CA SER A 212 55.48 46.19 67.89
C SER A 212 56.40 44.97 68.01
N ALA A 213 55.82 43.79 67.93
CA ALA A 213 56.54 42.52 67.95
C ALA A 213 55.92 41.56 66.94
N ALA A 214 56.76 41.00 66.08
CA ALA A 214 56.43 39.84 65.30
C ALA A 214 56.72 38.59 66.15
N VAL A 215 55.71 37.74 66.35
CA VAL A 215 55.85 36.51 67.14
C VAL A 215 55.48 35.29 66.31
N THR A 216 56.07 34.16 66.66
CA THR A 216 55.65 32.86 66.14
C THR A 216 54.59 32.28 67.07
N LEU A 217 53.43 31.92 66.53
CA LEU A 217 52.37 31.25 67.29
C LEU A 217 52.65 29.74 67.40
N LYS A 218 52.25 29.13 68.52
CA LYS A 218 52.26 27.67 68.68
C LYS A 218 51.44 27.01 67.58
N SER A 219 51.96 25.92 67.02
CA SER A 219 51.35 25.19 65.92
C SER A 219 50.15 24.31 66.31
N ASN A 220 49.83 24.21 67.60
CA ASN A 220 48.80 23.31 68.13
C ASN A 220 47.66 24.02 68.87
N LEU A 221 47.34 25.26 68.48
CA LEU A 221 46.15 25.93 69.01
C LEU A 221 44.89 25.24 68.47
N GLY A 222 43.87 25.15 69.33
CA GLY A 222 42.53 24.71 68.94
C GLY A 222 41.60 25.91 68.83
N ASP A 223 40.45 25.69 68.17
CA ASP A 223 39.38 26.68 68.06
C ASP A 223 38.92 27.15 69.45
N GLY A 224 38.64 28.45 69.57
CA GLY A 224 38.22 29.07 70.82
C GLY A 224 38.86 30.43 71.05
N VAL A 225 39.22 30.73 72.30
CA VAL A 225 39.79 32.03 72.70
C VAL A 225 41.12 31.82 73.41
N THR A 226 42.11 32.62 73.07
CA THR A 226 43.42 32.66 73.75
C THR A 226 43.73 34.07 74.26
N ASN A 227 44.58 34.17 75.28
CA ASN A 227 44.97 35.46 75.86
C ASN A 227 46.37 35.86 75.40
N ILE A 228 46.54 37.16 75.15
CA ILE A 228 47.84 37.82 74.99
C ILE A 228 47.90 38.92 76.05
N SER A 229 49.03 39.04 76.74
CA SER A 229 49.24 40.09 77.74
C SER A 229 50.58 40.76 77.58
N VAL A 230 50.69 41.97 78.12
CA VAL A 230 51.85 42.85 78.01
C VAL A 230 52.20 43.45 79.37
N ASN A 231 53.49 43.51 79.70
CA ASN A 231 54.07 44.15 80.87
C ASN A 231 55.06 45.25 80.47
N HIS A 232 55.02 46.44 81.06
CA HIS A 232 55.97 47.53 80.78
C HIS A 232 56.69 48.01 82.05
N MET A 233 58.03 47.98 82.05
CA MET A 233 58.86 48.20 83.25
C MET A 233 59.52 49.59 83.31
N SER A 234 59.73 50.10 84.53
CA SER A 234 60.57 51.28 84.81
C SER A 234 62.07 51.04 84.55
N THR A 235 62.80 52.08 84.12
CA THR A 235 64.20 52.04 83.66
C THR A 235 65.25 52.21 84.76
N GLY A 236 64.87 52.59 85.99
CA GLY A 236 65.77 52.78 87.12
C GLY A 236 65.57 51.72 88.22
N ALA A 237 66.37 50.66 88.20
CA ALA A 237 66.37 49.59 89.21
C ALA A 237 65.00 48.93 89.46
N TYR A 238 64.23 48.63 88.39
CA TYR A 238 62.98 47.83 88.37
C TYR A 238 62.14 47.96 89.65
N ARG A 239 61.43 49.09 89.85
CA ARG A 239 60.67 49.32 91.10
C ARG A 239 59.17 49.05 90.97
N VAL A 240 58.61 49.26 89.77
CA VAL A 240 57.18 49.12 89.42
C VAL A 240 57.02 48.76 87.93
N PHE A 241 55.88 48.16 87.55
CA PHE A 241 55.53 47.87 86.15
C PHE A 241 54.02 47.96 85.89
N GLY A 242 53.64 48.32 84.65
CA GLY A 242 52.25 48.31 84.17
C GLY A 242 51.89 47.05 83.39
N PHE A 243 50.61 46.71 83.30
CA PHE A 243 50.11 45.46 82.71
C PHE A 243 48.78 45.62 81.96
N GLU A 244 48.60 44.91 80.84
CA GLU A 244 47.31 44.73 80.14
C GLU A 244 47.18 43.31 79.52
N GLN A 245 45.95 42.81 79.35
CA GLN A 245 45.63 41.53 78.70
C GLN A 245 44.43 41.66 77.74
N LYS A 246 44.49 40.97 76.58
CA LYS A 246 43.45 40.91 75.56
C LYS A 246 43.12 39.48 75.13
N GLU A 247 41.82 39.19 74.97
CA GLU A 247 41.30 37.96 74.37
C GLU A 247 41.35 38.01 72.84
N VAL A 248 41.82 36.94 72.21
CA VAL A 248 41.96 36.77 70.75
C VAL A 248 41.26 35.48 70.31
N LEU A 249 40.38 35.56 69.32
CA LEU A 249 39.67 34.41 68.75
C LEU A 249 40.62 33.58 67.86
N VAL A 250 40.61 32.28 68.05
CA VAL A 250 41.25 31.27 67.21
C VAL A 250 40.15 30.49 66.48
N ASP A 251 40.17 30.51 65.15
CA ASP A 251 39.21 29.82 64.29
C ASP A 251 39.95 29.17 63.10
N LEU A 252 40.10 27.86 63.16
CA LEU A 252 40.85 27.04 62.22
C LEU A 252 39.94 26.16 61.36
N THR A 253 38.62 26.27 61.52
CA THR A 253 37.66 25.45 60.78
C THR A 253 37.34 26.12 59.45
N ALA A 254 37.71 25.48 58.33
CA ALA A 254 37.32 25.96 57.02
C ALA A 254 35.81 25.73 56.77
N PRO A 255 35.14 26.63 56.01
CA PRO A 255 33.74 26.46 55.69
C PRO A 255 33.49 25.24 54.78
N GLU A 256 32.32 24.61 54.89
CA GLU A 256 31.92 23.49 54.05
C GLU A 256 31.21 23.99 52.79
N VAL A 257 31.62 23.51 51.62
CA VAL A 257 30.98 23.84 50.34
C VAL A 257 30.96 22.62 49.42
N GLU A 258 29.81 22.32 48.83
CA GLU A 258 29.61 21.14 47.98
C GLU A 258 28.74 21.50 46.77
N ILE A 259 29.01 20.88 45.62
CA ILE A 259 28.17 20.96 44.42
C ILE A 259 27.25 19.74 44.41
N THR A 260 25.93 19.96 44.42
CA THR A 260 24.91 18.90 44.43
C THR A 260 24.35 18.62 43.04
N SER A 261 24.41 19.58 42.12
CA SER A 261 24.07 19.42 40.72
C SER A 261 24.88 20.38 39.86
N PRO A 262 25.42 19.96 38.70
CA PRO A 262 25.37 18.59 38.17
C PRO A 262 26.25 17.60 38.95
N VAL A 263 25.94 16.31 38.85
CA VAL A 263 26.82 15.24 39.35
C VAL A 263 27.95 14.94 38.36
N ASN A 264 29.02 14.29 38.83
CA ASN A 264 30.16 13.97 37.98
C ASN A 264 29.77 13.13 36.75
N ASN A 265 30.32 13.49 35.59
CA ASN A 265 30.03 12.94 34.25
C ASN A 265 28.61 13.16 33.73
N THR A 266 27.87 14.12 34.27
CA THR A 266 26.59 14.54 33.68
C THR A 266 26.83 15.01 32.23
N LYS A 267 26.02 14.51 31.30
CA LYS A 267 26.05 14.88 29.89
C LYS A 267 25.00 15.94 29.60
N PHE A 268 25.43 17.05 29.01
CA PHE A 268 24.58 18.11 28.51
C PHE A 268 24.59 18.11 26.98
N THR A 269 23.41 17.90 26.40
CA THR A 269 23.08 18.06 24.99
C THR A 269 22.20 19.29 24.77
N GLN A 270 21.95 19.66 23.52
CA GLN A 270 21.05 20.77 23.18
C GLN A 270 19.64 20.64 23.80
N SER A 271 19.19 19.40 24.05
CA SER A 271 17.88 19.12 24.65
C SER A 271 17.85 19.15 26.18
N THR A 272 19.01 19.19 26.83
CA THR A 272 19.13 19.11 28.30
C THR A 272 19.69 20.39 28.93
N ILE A 273 20.23 21.31 28.14
CA ILE A 273 20.59 22.65 28.62
C ILE A 273 19.34 23.53 28.76
N ASN A 274 19.43 24.61 29.53
CA ASN A 274 18.35 25.58 29.68
C ASN A 274 18.05 26.28 28.34
N ALA A 275 16.83 26.80 28.18
CA ALA A 275 16.38 27.46 26.94
C ALA A 275 17.20 28.71 26.55
N ASP A 276 17.95 29.29 27.51
CA ASP A 276 18.86 30.42 27.32
C ASP A 276 20.32 29.99 27.05
N ASN A 277 20.55 28.71 26.75
CA ASN A 277 21.84 28.08 26.53
C ASN A 277 22.76 28.06 27.76
N THR A 278 22.21 27.92 28.96
CA THR A 278 22.98 27.81 30.21
C THR A 278 22.93 26.42 30.84
N ILE A 279 23.91 26.14 31.71
CA ILE A 279 23.97 25.02 32.64
C ILE A 279 23.83 25.59 34.05
N THR A 280 22.84 25.10 34.80
CA THR A 280 22.62 25.47 36.20
C THR A 280 23.48 24.63 37.12
N VAL A 281 24.27 25.29 37.96
CA VAL A 281 25.06 24.70 39.05
C VAL A 281 24.41 25.04 40.37
N GLN A 282 24.19 24.02 41.20
CA GLN A 282 23.60 24.12 42.52
C GLN A 282 24.49 23.44 43.55
N GLY A 283 24.46 23.94 44.78
CA GLY A 283 25.25 23.37 45.85
C GLY A 283 24.86 23.88 47.22
N THR A 284 25.59 23.43 48.23
CA THR A 284 25.45 23.79 49.64
C THR A 284 26.67 24.55 50.14
N CYS A 285 26.48 25.40 51.14
CA CYS A 285 27.51 26.27 51.72
C CYS A 285 27.26 26.44 53.23
N SER A 286 28.31 26.54 54.06
CA SER A 286 28.17 26.64 55.51
C SER A 286 28.04 28.06 56.04
N GLU A 287 28.59 29.06 55.33
CA GLU A 287 28.59 30.45 55.78
C GLU A 287 27.42 31.22 55.18
N ASP A 288 26.36 31.35 55.98
CA ASP A 288 25.12 32.02 55.59
C ASP A 288 25.40 33.46 55.14
N LEU A 289 24.83 33.86 54.00
CA LEU A 289 24.94 35.20 53.42
C LEU A 289 26.35 35.64 52.99
N MET A 290 27.35 34.75 53.08
CA MET A 290 28.70 35.01 52.59
C MET A 290 28.86 34.65 51.11
N PRO A 291 29.78 35.29 50.37
CA PRO A 291 30.04 34.98 48.96
C PRO A 291 30.55 33.55 48.77
N VAL A 292 30.06 32.89 47.72
CA VAL A 292 30.52 31.62 47.18
C VAL A 292 31.03 31.88 45.76
N SER A 293 32.29 31.54 45.53
CA SER A 293 32.94 31.63 44.24
C SER A 293 32.79 30.31 43.51
N VAL A 294 32.00 30.29 42.42
CA VAL A 294 31.83 29.11 41.57
C VAL A 294 32.58 29.31 40.27
N GLN A 295 33.42 28.35 39.94
CA GLN A 295 34.30 28.36 38.77
C GLN A 295 33.89 27.25 37.81
N LEU A 296 33.70 27.61 36.54
CA LEU A 296 33.57 26.69 35.41
C LEU A 296 34.76 26.95 34.46
N ASP A 297 35.71 26.02 34.43
CA ASP A 297 37.04 26.18 33.82
C ASP A 297 37.74 27.49 34.23
N SER A 298 37.80 28.50 33.35
CA SER A 298 38.43 29.80 33.59
C SER A 298 37.43 30.90 33.96
N VAL A 299 36.12 30.61 33.93
CA VAL A 299 35.06 31.58 34.22
C VAL A 299 34.64 31.44 35.68
N VAL A 300 34.81 32.51 36.45
CA VAL A 300 34.39 32.59 37.86
C VAL A 300 33.14 33.46 37.98
N ARG A 301 32.17 33.00 38.76
CA ARG A 301 31.00 33.78 39.16
C ARG A 301 30.84 33.74 40.67
N GLU A 302 30.61 34.92 41.24
CA GLU A 302 30.28 35.08 42.66
C GLU A 302 28.78 35.03 42.86
N VAL A 303 28.34 34.22 43.82
CA VAL A 303 26.94 34.10 44.25
C VAL A 303 26.89 34.14 45.76
N THR A 304 25.83 34.69 46.34
CA THR A 304 25.66 34.73 47.79
C THR A 304 25.08 33.41 48.31
N CYS A 305 25.71 32.82 49.33
CA CYS A 305 25.14 31.68 50.06
C CYS A 305 23.80 32.09 50.68
N SER A 306 22.74 31.34 50.39
CA SER A 306 21.40 31.67 50.87
C SER A 306 21.27 31.48 52.39
N ALA A 307 20.23 32.06 52.98
CA ALA A 307 19.89 31.85 54.40
C ALA A 307 19.47 30.40 54.73
N VAL A 308 19.31 29.54 53.70
CA VAL A 308 19.06 28.10 53.84
C VAL A 308 20.24 27.26 53.38
N ARG A 309 21.45 27.83 53.33
CA ARG A 309 22.72 27.13 53.06
C ARG A 309 22.84 26.52 51.67
N THR A 310 22.33 27.24 50.68
CA THR A 310 22.39 26.82 49.27
C THR A 310 22.82 27.94 48.35
N PHE A 311 23.39 27.59 47.21
CA PHE A 311 23.67 28.53 46.13
C PHE A 311 23.23 27.94 44.78
N THR A 312 22.89 28.84 43.85
CA THR A 312 22.52 28.49 42.48
C THR A 312 23.14 29.52 41.54
N VAL A 313 23.77 29.06 40.47
CA VAL A 313 24.39 29.93 39.46
C VAL A 313 24.33 29.28 38.07
N ASP A 314 24.13 30.10 37.05
CA ASP A 314 24.08 29.64 35.66
C ASP A 314 25.35 30.03 34.90
N PHE A 315 25.85 29.11 34.08
CA PHE A 315 26.97 29.31 33.16
C PHE A 315 26.54 29.10 31.72
N LEU A 316 27.08 29.88 30.78
CA LEU A 316 26.85 29.61 29.36
C LEU A 316 27.43 28.24 29.00
N ALA A 317 26.63 27.41 28.35
CA ALA A 317 27.05 26.09 27.90
C ALA A 317 27.98 26.22 26.69
N GLY A 318 29.20 25.70 26.81
CA GLY A 318 30.17 25.63 25.72
C GLY A 318 30.58 24.18 25.48
N ASN A 319 30.71 23.77 24.21
CA ASN A 319 31.13 22.42 23.86
C ASN A 319 32.49 22.06 24.47
N GLY A 320 32.59 20.85 25.01
CA GLY A 320 33.83 20.31 25.56
C GLY A 320 33.60 19.50 26.84
N PHE A 321 34.64 19.46 27.66
CA PHE A 321 34.69 18.71 28.91
C PHE A 321 35.00 19.64 30.09
N PRO A 322 34.12 20.61 30.42
CA PRO A 322 34.44 21.60 31.44
C PRO A 322 34.42 21.00 32.84
N THR A 323 35.16 21.64 33.74
CA THR A 323 35.29 21.29 35.15
C THR A 323 34.69 22.37 36.04
N ILE A 324 33.95 21.96 37.08
CA ILE A 324 33.25 22.86 37.99
C ILE A 324 33.81 22.71 39.40
N ARG A 325 34.04 23.84 40.06
CA ARG A 325 34.49 23.91 41.46
C ARG A 325 33.89 25.10 42.18
N ALA A 326 33.50 24.93 43.44
CA ALA A 326 33.03 26.02 44.29
C ALA A 326 33.98 26.25 45.47
N SER A 327 34.08 27.49 45.95
CA SER A 327 34.83 27.84 47.16
C SER A 327 34.14 28.95 47.95
N GLN A 328 34.36 28.98 49.26
CA GLN A 328 33.80 29.98 50.17
C GLN A 328 34.85 30.37 51.22
N PHE A 329 34.83 31.63 51.68
CA PHE A 329 35.62 32.10 52.82
C PHE A 329 34.72 32.33 54.03
N ASP A 330 35.19 31.95 55.22
CA ASP A 330 34.54 32.34 56.48
C ASP A 330 34.98 33.75 56.93
N ARG A 331 34.47 34.19 58.08
CA ARG A 331 34.78 35.51 58.65
C ARG A 331 36.20 35.62 59.22
N ALA A 332 36.82 34.51 59.59
CA ALA A 332 38.20 34.45 60.05
C ALA A 332 39.21 34.42 58.87
N GLY A 333 38.73 34.15 57.65
CA GLY A 333 39.50 34.06 56.42
C GLY A 333 39.94 32.65 56.03
N ASN A 334 39.38 31.58 56.61
CA ASN A 334 39.65 30.22 56.13
C ASN A 334 38.87 29.93 54.85
N GLN A 335 39.45 29.15 53.93
CA GLN A 335 38.85 28.82 52.63
C GLN A 335 38.38 27.36 52.57
N GLY A 336 37.08 27.18 52.31
CA GLY A 336 36.45 25.91 51.95
C GLY A 336 36.41 25.71 50.45
N MET A 337 36.57 24.47 49.97
CA MET A 337 36.50 24.15 48.54
C MET A 337 35.74 22.84 48.30
N SER A 338 34.94 22.80 47.24
CA SER A 338 34.24 21.60 46.81
C SER A 338 35.16 20.62 46.09
N ASN A 339 34.70 19.37 45.96
CA ASN A 339 35.25 18.43 44.98
C ASN A 339 35.06 18.95 43.55
N LEU A 340 35.93 18.50 42.64
CA LEU A 340 35.81 18.77 41.21
C LEU A 340 34.67 17.94 40.60
N VAL A 341 33.81 18.60 39.83
CA VAL A 341 32.76 17.96 39.03
C VAL A 341 33.13 18.09 37.55
N ASN A 342 33.35 16.97 36.86
CA ASN A 342 33.54 16.96 35.41
C ASN A 342 32.18 16.80 34.73
N VAL A 343 31.93 17.57 33.68
CA VAL A 343 30.72 17.42 32.86
C VAL A 343 31.10 17.31 31.39
N ILE A 344 30.21 16.74 30.59
CA ILE A 344 30.39 16.62 29.14
C ILE A 344 29.35 17.50 28.50
N VAL A 345 29.76 18.49 27.70
CA VAL A 345 28.86 19.37 26.98
C VAL A 345 29.06 19.13 25.50
N ASP A 346 28.04 18.61 24.84
CA ASP A 346 28.03 18.31 23.42
C ASP A 346 26.73 18.78 22.78
N LEU A 347 26.78 19.99 22.22
CA LEU A 347 25.64 20.70 21.64
C LEU A 347 25.60 20.60 20.11
N VAL A 348 26.58 19.93 19.50
CA VAL A 348 26.71 19.83 18.05
C VAL A 348 26.34 18.42 17.63
N GLY A 349 25.32 18.29 16.78
CA GLY A 349 24.97 17.01 16.19
C GLY A 349 25.97 16.56 15.12
N PRO A 350 25.78 15.34 14.57
CA PRO A 350 26.55 14.82 13.45
C PRO A 350 26.69 15.81 12.30
N GLY A 351 27.72 15.65 11.47
CA GLY A 351 27.99 16.50 10.32
C GLY A 351 26.81 16.57 9.33
N ALA A 352 26.80 17.59 8.47
CA ALA A 352 25.76 17.71 7.45
C ALA A 352 25.80 16.54 6.46
N PHE A 353 24.62 16.05 6.10
CA PHE A 353 24.43 14.99 5.10
C PHE A 353 23.14 15.20 4.33
N THR A 354 22.97 14.43 3.25
CA THR A 354 21.86 14.53 2.30
C THR A 354 21.36 13.14 1.93
N ILE A 355 20.07 13.01 1.65
CA ILE A 355 19.46 11.85 1.01
C ILE A 355 19.80 11.92 -0.48
N THR A 356 20.45 10.90 -1.03
CA THR A 356 20.86 10.88 -2.45
C THR A 356 19.78 10.28 -3.36
N GLY A 357 18.94 9.41 -2.82
CA GLY A 357 17.80 8.85 -3.52
C GLY A 357 17.27 7.57 -2.89
N VAL A 358 16.35 6.94 -3.60
CA VAL A 358 15.84 5.60 -3.31
C VAL A 358 16.23 4.65 -4.43
N ARG A 359 16.44 3.38 -4.08
CA ARG A 359 16.69 2.29 -5.04
C ARG A 359 16.29 0.95 -4.43
N THR A 360 16.47 -0.14 -5.16
CA THR A 360 16.45 -1.50 -4.60
C THR A 360 17.86 -2.08 -4.47
N THR A 361 17.99 -3.21 -3.76
CA THR A 361 19.26 -3.95 -3.64
C THR A 361 19.61 -4.73 -4.91
N ALA A 362 18.61 -5.13 -5.69
CA ALA A 362 18.74 -5.84 -6.95
C ALA A 362 17.52 -5.56 -7.84
N GLY A 363 17.65 -5.76 -9.16
CA GLY A 363 16.56 -5.58 -10.11
C GLY A 363 16.78 -4.41 -11.09
N ALA A 364 15.69 -3.83 -11.57
CA ALA A 364 15.72 -2.80 -12.61
C ALA A 364 16.05 -1.39 -12.08
N ASP A 365 15.98 -1.19 -10.76
CA ASP A 365 16.05 0.12 -10.13
C ASP A 365 17.17 0.22 -9.08
N VAL A 366 18.40 -0.08 -9.51
CA VAL A 366 19.59 -0.09 -8.65
C VAL A 366 20.29 1.27 -8.52
N THR A 367 19.81 2.28 -9.24
CA THR A 367 20.36 3.64 -9.22
C THR A 367 19.57 4.47 -8.23
N ALA A 368 20.22 5.09 -7.26
CA ALA A 368 19.56 5.98 -6.32
C ALA A 368 19.07 7.25 -7.03
N ASP A 369 17.76 7.44 -7.12
CA ASP A 369 17.14 8.64 -7.67
C ASP A 369 15.81 8.97 -6.93
N ALA A 370 14.96 9.82 -7.52
CA ALA A 370 13.66 10.21 -6.94
C ALA A 370 12.50 9.27 -7.32
N PHE A 371 12.80 8.11 -7.91
CA PHE A 371 11.83 7.13 -8.37
C PHE A 371 12.15 5.76 -7.81
N LEU A 372 11.13 5.04 -7.37
CA LEU A 372 11.27 3.64 -6.97
C LEU A 372 10.51 2.77 -7.97
N ARG A 373 11.23 2.08 -8.86
CA ARG A 373 10.69 1.28 -9.95
C ARG A 373 10.66 -0.23 -9.64
N ASP A 374 11.14 -0.64 -8.48
CA ASP A 374 11.05 -2.04 -8.04
C ASP A 374 10.73 -2.15 -6.54
N LYS A 375 10.26 -3.32 -6.11
CA LYS A 375 9.88 -3.55 -4.71
C LYS A 375 11.12 -3.65 -3.83
N GLY A 376 11.08 -2.91 -2.74
CA GLY A 376 12.04 -3.07 -1.65
C GLY A 376 12.93 -1.84 -1.50
N ALA A 377 12.34 -0.74 -1.01
CA ALA A 377 13.00 0.55 -0.94
C ALA A 377 14.25 0.50 -0.05
N VAL A 378 15.37 0.97 -0.58
CA VAL A 378 16.61 1.25 0.13
C VAL A 378 16.91 2.72 -0.05
N VAL A 379 17.06 3.44 1.06
CA VAL A 379 17.39 4.87 1.05
C VAL A 379 18.91 5.02 1.14
N ASP A 380 19.47 5.69 0.14
CA ASP A 380 20.90 6.04 0.12
C ASP A 380 21.12 7.48 0.59
N LEU A 381 22.27 7.69 1.25
CA LEU A 381 22.63 8.91 1.93
C LEU A 381 24.11 9.24 1.66
N THR A 382 24.49 10.50 1.79
CA THR A 382 25.89 10.86 2.08
C THR A 382 26.20 10.57 3.54
N MET A 383 27.44 10.19 3.86
CA MET A 383 27.82 9.82 5.22
C MET A 383 28.17 11.07 6.04
N PRO A 384 27.45 11.40 7.11
CA PRO A 384 27.84 12.45 8.05
C PRO A 384 29.07 12.03 8.85
N SER A 385 29.87 12.99 9.32
CA SER A 385 30.88 12.74 10.35
C SER A 385 30.21 12.57 11.72
N ASP A 386 30.86 11.82 12.62
CA ASP A 386 30.49 11.71 14.05
C ASP A 386 29.08 11.18 14.34
N PHE A 387 28.48 10.41 13.41
CA PHE A 387 27.22 9.71 13.65
C PHE A 387 27.44 8.31 14.27
N ASN A 388 26.45 7.86 15.03
CA ASN A 388 26.37 6.51 15.59
C ASN A 388 25.27 5.69 14.90
N GLN A 389 24.11 6.30 14.63
CA GLN A 389 22.98 5.64 13.94
C GLN A 389 22.12 6.64 13.16
N PHE A 390 21.24 6.13 12.32
CA PHE A 390 20.17 6.89 11.68
C PHE A 390 18.80 6.51 12.22
N GLU A 391 17.94 7.50 12.40
CA GLU A 391 16.49 7.34 12.53
C GLU A 391 15.84 7.82 11.24
N ALA A 392 15.11 6.95 10.54
CA ALA A 392 14.50 7.28 9.26
C ALA A 392 13.02 6.90 9.21
N TYR A 393 12.26 7.69 8.46
CA TYR A 393 10.81 7.55 8.32
C TYR A 393 10.41 7.75 6.85
N ILE A 394 9.65 6.81 6.30
CA ILE A 394 8.88 7.00 5.08
C ILE A 394 7.47 7.44 5.47
N LYS A 395 7.07 8.62 5.02
CA LYS A 395 5.78 9.22 5.29
C LYS A 395 4.96 9.41 4.02
N ASP A 396 3.66 9.65 4.18
CA ASP A 396 2.76 10.01 3.08
C ASP A 396 3.21 11.30 2.37
N SER A 397 2.54 11.64 1.26
CA SER A 397 2.87 12.83 0.45
C SER A 397 2.76 14.14 1.24
N SER A 398 1.91 14.20 2.26
CA SER A 398 1.74 15.35 3.15
C SER A 398 2.86 15.48 4.19
N GLY A 399 3.54 14.37 4.51
CA GLY A 399 4.53 14.28 5.59
C GLY A 399 3.91 14.08 6.99
N ALA A 400 2.59 13.84 7.07
CA ALA A 400 1.87 13.72 8.33
C ALA A 400 1.89 12.29 8.88
N THR A 401 1.54 11.30 8.05
CA THR A 401 1.42 9.89 8.48
C THR A 401 2.71 9.14 8.21
N THR A 402 3.26 8.46 9.23
CA THR A 402 4.38 7.52 9.06
C THR A 402 3.85 6.18 8.56
N LEU A 403 4.36 5.72 7.42
CA LEU A 403 4.06 4.39 6.89
C LEU A 403 5.06 3.36 7.42
N CYS A 404 6.34 3.74 7.44
CA CYS A 404 7.44 2.86 7.81
C CYS A 404 8.52 3.66 8.53
N ASP A 405 9.07 3.09 9.59
CA ASP A 405 10.19 3.64 10.36
C ASP A 405 11.33 2.63 10.48
N LYS A 406 12.55 3.13 10.64
CA LYS A 406 13.75 2.32 10.81
C LYS A 406 14.79 3.05 11.64
N THR A 407 15.43 2.33 12.56
CA THR A 407 16.65 2.76 13.23
C THR A 407 17.79 1.82 12.82
N VAL A 408 18.89 2.35 12.28
CA VAL A 408 19.99 1.52 11.77
C VAL A 408 21.35 2.20 11.90
N ALA A 409 22.38 1.41 12.20
CA ALA A 409 23.79 1.83 12.16
C ALA A 409 24.45 1.34 10.86
N ALA A 410 23.94 1.79 9.71
CA ALA A 410 24.43 1.40 8.39
C ALA A 410 24.38 2.59 7.41
N SER A 411 25.14 2.49 6.32
CA SER A 411 25.24 3.53 5.28
C SER A 411 24.08 3.56 4.28
N ALA A 412 23.19 2.56 4.32
CA ALA A 412 21.98 2.49 3.51
C ALA A 412 20.84 1.95 4.38
N ILE A 413 19.65 2.57 4.27
CA ILE A 413 18.52 2.26 5.13
C ILE A 413 17.53 1.39 4.37
N ASP A 414 17.47 0.11 4.75
CA ASP A 414 16.62 -0.89 4.11
C ASP A 414 15.18 -0.87 4.67
N PHE A 415 14.27 -0.36 3.84
CA PHE A 415 12.81 -0.37 4.00
C PHE A 415 12.14 -1.44 3.13
N SER A 416 12.81 -2.53 2.82
CA SER A 416 12.29 -3.57 1.91
C SER A 416 10.96 -4.22 2.36
N ALA A 417 10.69 -4.22 3.66
CA ALA A 417 9.43 -4.69 4.23
C ALA A 417 8.27 -3.68 4.13
N CYS A 418 8.55 -2.44 3.71
CA CYS A 418 7.58 -1.38 3.60
C CYS A 418 6.61 -1.64 2.44
N VAL A 419 5.30 -1.53 2.68
CA VAL A 419 4.28 -1.70 1.65
C VAL A 419 3.96 -0.32 1.05
N LEU A 420 4.50 -0.07 -0.13
CA LEU A 420 4.27 1.16 -0.89
C LEU A 420 3.30 0.89 -2.05
N GLN A 421 2.36 1.81 -2.28
CA GLN A 421 1.38 1.73 -3.36
C GLN A 421 2.00 2.18 -4.68
N GLN A 422 1.50 1.69 -5.81
CA GLN A 422 1.92 2.15 -7.14
C GLN A 422 1.62 3.64 -7.36
N ASN A 423 2.42 4.32 -8.18
CA ASN A 423 2.21 5.72 -8.62
C ASN A 423 1.95 6.70 -7.48
N SER A 424 2.52 6.44 -6.31
CA SER A 424 2.33 7.23 -5.10
C SER A 424 3.61 7.96 -4.74
N THR A 425 3.47 9.23 -4.36
CA THR A 425 4.58 10.04 -3.86
C THR A 425 4.66 9.94 -2.35
N TYR A 426 5.87 9.69 -1.84
CA TYR A 426 6.19 9.58 -0.42
C TYR A 426 7.32 10.55 -0.07
N LYS A 427 7.46 10.86 1.23
CA LYS A 427 8.54 11.71 1.74
C LYS A 427 9.41 10.97 2.73
N ILE A 428 10.72 11.17 2.61
CA ILE A 428 11.72 10.56 3.47
C ILE A 428 12.25 11.59 4.44
N TYR A 429 12.25 11.25 5.73
CA TYR A 429 12.84 12.03 6.79
C TYR A 429 13.95 11.19 7.43
N VAL A 430 15.18 11.69 7.43
CA VAL A 430 16.33 11.01 8.04
C VAL A 430 17.01 11.95 9.03
N PHE A 431 17.28 11.42 10.22
CA PHE A 431 18.05 12.07 11.26
C PHE A 431 19.28 11.23 11.59
N ALA A 432 20.47 11.80 11.43
CA ALA A 432 21.70 11.23 11.97
C ALA A 432 21.75 11.52 13.46
N VAL A 433 22.09 10.52 14.26
CA VAL A 433 22.19 10.62 15.71
C VAL A 433 23.61 10.23 16.12
N ASP A 434 24.30 11.09 16.86
CA ASP A 434 25.63 10.76 17.42
C ASP A 434 25.52 9.82 18.63
N ALA A 435 26.66 9.49 19.25
CA ALA A 435 26.70 8.65 20.46
C ALA A 435 26.10 9.34 21.70
N ASN A 436 25.85 10.64 21.64
CA ASN A 436 25.39 11.47 22.74
C ASN A 436 23.90 11.86 22.60
N GLY A 437 23.26 11.54 21.48
CA GLY A 437 21.84 11.74 21.21
C GLY A 437 21.49 13.01 20.43
N ASN A 438 22.48 13.81 20.00
CA ASN A 438 22.19 15.00 19.19
C ASN A 438 21.77 14.61 17.77
N LYS A 439 20.86 15.38 17.18
CA LYS A 439 20.24 15.05 15.89
C LYS A 439 20.62 16.02 14.76
N THR A 440 21.34 15.44 13.82
CA THR A 440 21.54 15.79 12.42
C THR A 440 20.32 15.66 11.51
N ALA A 441 19.50 16.67 11.18
CA ALA A 441 18.53 16.48 10.09
C ALA A 441 19.25 16.50 8.72
N ALA A 442 18.88 15.60 7.79
CA ALA A 442 19.37 15.70 6.41
C ALA A 442 19.05 17.09 5.82
N SER A 443 19.95 17.69 5.05
CA SER A 443 19.73 19.05 4.52
C SER A 443 18.56 19.14 3.54
N ASN A 444 18.21 18.01 2.90
CA ASN A 444 17.04 17.82 2.07
C ASN A 444 15.99 16.93 2.75
N THR A 445 15.83 17.05 4.08
CA THR A 445 14.79 16.34 4.83
C THR A 445 13.40 16.59 4.23
N GLY A 446 12.59 15.54 4.15
CA GLY A 446 11.36 15.54 3.35
C GLY A 446 11.61 15.27 1.86
N PHE A 447 12.71 14.61 1.51
CA PHE A 447 13.02 14.18 0.14
C PHE A 447 11.85 13.40 -0.45
N ALA A 448 11.28 13.90 -1.54
CA ALA A 448 10.14 13.29 -2.19
C ALA A 448 10.61 12.27 -3.22
N PHE A 449 10.04 11.07 -3.17
CA PHE A 449 10.21 10.06 -4.22
C PHE A 449 8.85 9.51 -4.65
N THR A 450 8.78 9.02 -5.88
CA THR A 450 7.54 8.45 -6.44
C THR A 450 7.78 7.00 -6.82
N THR A 451 6.89 6.10 -6.41
CA THR A 451 6.92 4.72 -6.88
C THR A 451 6.37 4.64 -8.29
N ASP A 452 7.07 3.98 -9.20
CA ASP A 452 6.64 3.72 -10.57
C ASP A 452 7.05 2.29 -10.95
N PHE A 453 6.40 1.30 -10.35
CA PHE A 453 6.68 -0.10 -10.64
C PHE A 453 6.17 -0.46 -12.05
N PRO A 454 6.91 -1.27 -12.82
CA PRO A 454 6.49 -1.70 -14.15
C PRO A 454 5.21 -2.54 -14.07
N VAL A 455 4.17 -2.08 -14.76
CA VAL A 455 2.87 -2.75 -14.82
C VAL A 455 2.88 -3.82 -15.91
N PRO A 456 2.53 -5.09 -15.63
CA PRO A 456 2.39 -6.12 -16.67
C PRO A 456 1.41 -5.69 -17.75
N GLN A 457 1.85 -5.65 -19.01
CA GLN A 457 1.04 -5.27 -20.17
C GLN A 457 0.65 -6.48 -21.00
N ILE A 458 -0.57 -6.45 -21.55
CA ILE A 458 -0.97 -7.42 -22.57
C ILE A 458 -0.21 -7.11 -23.86
N THR A 459 0.58 -8.07 -24.33
CA THR A 459 1.37 -7.93 -25.55
C THR A 459 0.64 -8.45 -26.77
N ARG A 460 -0.19 -9.49 -26.61
CA ARG A 460 -0.86 -10.15 -27.73
C ARG A 460 -2.10 -10.94 -27.31
N VAL A 461 -3.08 -10.99 -28.21
CA VAL A 461 -4.22 -11.92 -28.16
C VAL A 461 -4.23 -12.76 -29.43
N TYR A 462 -4.30 -14.08 -29.31
CA TYR A 462 -4.23 -14.97 -30.47
C TYR A 462 -5.00 -16.29 -30.28
N ALA A 463 -5.40 -16.91 -31.37
CA ALA A 463 -5.90 -18.29 -31.37
C ALA A 463 -4.73 -19.27 -31.50
N THR A 464 -4.80 -20.43 -30.84
CA THR A 464 -3.71 -21.42 -30.89
C THR A 464 -3.55 -22.09 -32.26
N VAL A 465 -4.60 -22.06 -33.09
CA VAL A 465 -4.58 -22.59 -34.46
C VAL A 465 -5.04 -21.48 -35.41
N PRO A 466 -4.11 -20.64 -35.91
CA PRO A 466 -4.45 -19.56 -36.85
C PRO A 466 -4.92 -20.11 -38.20
N GLY A 467 -5.78 -19.36 -38.89
CA GLY A 467 -6.33 -19.74 -40.20
C GLY A 467 -7.35 -20.89 -40.16
N ALA A 468 -7.65 -21.45 -38.99
CA ALA A 468 -8.58 -22.55 -38.86
C ALA A 468 -10.04 -22.11 -38.99
N HIS A 469 -10.87 -23.04 -39.44
CA HIS A 469 -12.30 -22.88 -39.67
C HIS A 469 -13.06 -23.74 -38.67
N TYR A 470 -14.04 -23.16 -37.99
CA TYR A 470 -14.77 -23.80 -36.90
C TYR A 470 -16.27 -23.71 -37.09
N GLY A 471 -16.92 -24.89 -37.07
CA GLY A 471 -18.37 -25.03 -37.10
C GLY A 471 -19.00 -25.14 -35.71
N ASN A 472 -20.30 -25.36 -35.67
CA ASN A 472 -21.08 -25.51 -34.43
C ASN A 472 -20.50 -26.59 -33.49
N SER A 473 -20.56 -26.36 -32.18
CA SER A 473 -20.11 -27.25 -31.10
C SER A 473 -18.60 -27.54 -31.05
N THR A 474 -17.79 -26.80 -31.81
CA THR A 474 -16.33 -26.86 -31.72
C THR A 474 -15.82 -25.91 -30.63
N THR A 475 -14.65 -26.23 -30.05
CA THR A 475 -13.99 -25.38 -29.05
C THR A 475 -12.70 -24.79 -29.63
N ILE A 476 -12.56 -23.47 -29.53
CA ILE A 476 -11.39 -22.70 -29.97
C ILE A 476 -10.61 -22.27 -28.73
N SER A 477 -9.33 -22.64 -28.65
CA SER A 477 -8.45 -22.17 -27.59
C SER A 477 -7.84 -20.82 -27.99
N LEU A 478 -8.09 -19.82 -27.16
CA LEU A 478 -7.56 -18.46 -27.31
C LEU A 478 -6.56 -18.19 -26.19
N ARG A 479 -5.59 -17.31 -26.45
CA ARG A 479 -4.54 -16.93 -25.50
C ARG A 479 -4.39 -15.43 -25.43
N VAL A 480 -4.20 -14.93 -24.21
CA VAL A 480 -3.83 -13.55 -23.90
C VAL A 480 -2.48 -13.59 -23.22
N GLU A 481 -1.47 -12.97 -23.82
CA GLU A 481 -0.08 -13.03 -23.39
C GLU A 481 0.35 -11.70 -22.76
N TYR A 482 1.10 -11.78 -21.66
CA TYR A 482 1.67 -10.63 -20.95
C TYR A 482 3.19 -10.55 -21.14
N ASP A 483 3.73 -9.34 -21.03
CA ASP A 483 5.18 -9.08 -21.05
C ASP A 483 5.92 -9.57 -19.80
N ARG A 484 5.18 -9.92 -18.73
CA ARG A 484 5.71 -10.31 -17.41
C ARG A 484 4.85 -11.39 -16.75
N GLU A 485 5.45 -12.11 -15.81
CA GLU A 485 4.76 -13.14 -15.03
C GLU A 485 3.70 -12.54 -14.09
N LEU A 486 2.59 -13.26 -13.97
CA LEU A 486 1.40 -12.88 -13.26
C LEU A 486 1.13 -13.82 -12.09
N LYS A 487 0.39 -13.32 -11.12
CA LYS A 487 -0.21 -14.09 -10.04
C LYS A 487 -1.71 -13.78 -9.95
N VAL A 488 -2.50 -14.84 -9.80
CA VAL A 488 -3.95 -14.72 -9.59
C VAL A 488 -4.24 -14.57 -8.10
N ILE A 489 -5.02 -13.55 -7.72
CA ILE A 489 -5.47 -13.25 -6.36
C ILE A 489 -7.00 -13.30 -6.29
N GLY A 490 -7.53 -13.89 -5.22
CA GLY A 490 -8.98 -13.91 -4.96
C GLY A 490 -9.78 -14.93 -5.78
N GLY A 491 -9.11 -15.74 -6.62
CA GLY A 491 -9.72 -16.89 -7.33
C GLY A 491 -10.59 -16.54 -8.54
N ASN A 492 -10.83 -15.26 -8.83
CA ASN A 492 -11.55 -14.83 -10.02
C ASN A 492 -10.61 -14.79 -11.24
N LEU A 493 -11.15 -15.07 -12.42
CA LEU A 493 -10.44 -15.03 -13.70
C LEU A 493 -11.14 -14.05 -14.67
N PRO A 494 -10.38 -13.36 -15.54
CA PRO A 494 -10.94 -12.34 -16.42
C PRO A 494 -11.79 -12.90 -17.55
N SER A 495 -12.61 -12.05 -18.14
CA SER A 495 -13.42 -12.35 -19.32
C SER A 495 -13.27 -11.32 -20.42
N MET A 496 -13.60 -11.70 -21.65
CA MET A 496 -13.69 -10.81 -22.82
C MET A 496 -14.87 -11.19 -23.71
N VAL A 497 -15.40 -10.22 -24.45
CA VAL A 497 -16.48 -10.43 -25.43
C VAL A 497 -15.88 -10.50 -26.82
N LEU A 498 -16.18 -11.58 -27.53
CA LEU A 498 -15.77 -11.79 -28.92
C LEU A 498 -16.71 -11.05 -29.88
N ASN A 499 -16.27 -10.82 -31.12
CA ASN A 499 -17.11 -10.21 -32.16
C ASN A 499 -18.28 -11.09 -32.64
N THR A 500 -18.41 -12.30 -32.12
CA THR A 500 -19.61 -13.14 -32.20
C THR A 500 -20.66 -12.77 -31.14
N GLY A 501 -20.37 -11.82 -30.25
CA GLY A 501 -21.20 -11.43 -29.10
C GLY A 501 -21.04 -12.34 -27.86
N VAL A 502 -20.24 -13.40 -27.96
CA VAL A 502 -20.05 -14.38 -26.88
C VAL A 502 -19.05 -13.87 -25.84
N LEU A 503 -19.44 -13.93 -24.57
CA LEU A 503 -18.55 -13.72 -23.43
C LEU A 503 -17.75 -14.99 -23.16
N VAL A 504 -16.42 -14.90 -23.17
CA VAL A 504 -15.51 -15.99 -22.80
C VAL A 504 -14.75 -15.65 -21.53
N MET A 505 -14.66 -16.60 -20.61
CA MET A 505 -13.90 -16.48 -19.36
C MET A 505 -12.56 -17.19 -19.52
N ALA A 506 -11.52 -16.66 -18.89
CA ALA A 506 -10.24 -17.34 -18.80
C ALA A 506 -10.41 -18.63 -18.00
N ALA A 507 -9.90 -19.74 -18.55
CA ALA A 507 -9.93 -21.05 -17.94
C ALA A 507 -8.77 -21.25 -16.95
N SER A 508 -7.59 -20.70 -17.27
CA SER A 508 -6.40 -20.84 -16.41
C SER A 508 -5.28 -19.86 -16.80
N LEU A 509 -4.39 -19.61 -15.84
CA LEU A 509 -3.05 -19.09 -16.11
C LEU A 509 -2.14 -20.29 -16.45
N GLN A 510 -1.41 -20.20 -17.55
CA GLN A 510 -0.56 -21.28 -18.04
C GLN A 510 0.73 -21.41 -17.20
N GLY A 511 1.48 -22.50 -17.40
CA GLY A 511 2.69 -22.80 -16.63
C GLY A 511 3.83 -21.78 -16.81
N ASP A 512 3.79 -20.97 -17.87
CA ASP A 512 4.71 -19.83 -18.08
C ASP A 512 4.39 -18.62 -17.18
N GLN A 513 3.27 -18.66 -16.45
CA GLN A 513 2.72 -17.58 -15.64
C GLN A 513 2.50 -16.26 -16.39
N ARG A 514 2.56 -16.25 -17.72
CA ARG A 514 2.42 -15.04 -18.56
C ARG A 514 1.20 -15.10 -19.47
N THR A 515 0.69 -16.30 -19.71
CA THR A 515 -0.36 -16.53 -20.68
C THR A 515 -1.64 -16.98 -20.01
N LEU A 516 -2.74 -16.25 -20.25
CA LEU A 516 -4.09 -16.69 -19.90
C LEU A 516 -4.68 -17.49 -21.06
N GLN A 517 -5.27 -18.65 -20.75
CA GLN A 517 -6.01 -19.44 -21.72
C GLN A 517 -7.51 -19.18 -21.59
N PHE A 518 -8.19 -19.00 -22.71
CA PHE A 518 -9.64 -18.91 -22.83
C PHE A 518 -10.13 -20.02 -23.75
N ASN A 519 -11.31 -20.58 -23.44
CA ASN A 519 -11.95 -21.59 -24.29
C ASN A 519 -13.25 -21.00 -24.84
N TYR A 520 -13.33 -20.84 -26.16
CA TYR A 520 -14.53 -20.39 -26.84
C TYR A 520 -15.25 -21.58 -27.47
N VAL A 521 -16.47 -21.89 -27.00
CA VAL A 521 -17.34 -22.90 -27.64
C VAL A 521 -18.25 -22.21 -28.65
N VAL A 522 -18.20 -22.65 -29.90
CA VAL A 522 -19.03 -22.12 -30.99
C VAL A 522 -20.45 -22.66 -30.84
N PHE A 523 -21.42 -21.76 -30.71
CA PHE A 523 -22.85 -22.11 -30.66
C PHE A 523 -23.55 -21.81 -31.99
N ALA A 524 -24.72 -22.40 -32.19
CA ALA A 524 -25.57 -22.14 -33.36
C ALA A 524 -25.82 -20.64 -33.54
N GLY A 525 -25.71 -20.15 -34.78
CA GLY A 525 -25.84 -18.74 -35.13
C GLY A 525 -24.61 -17.87 -34.87
N ASN A 526 -23.52 -18.42 -34.34
CA ASN A 526 -22.26 -17.68 -34.25
C ASN A 526 -21.60 -17.58 -35.64
N TYR A 527 -21.26 -16.36 -36.04
CA TYR A 527 -20.56 -16.08 -37.29
C TYR A 527 -19.51 -14.98 -37.06
N ALA A 528 -18.27 -15.23 -37.48
CA ALA A 528 -17.23 -14.21 -37.51
C ALA A 528 -16.14 -14.57 -38.53
N TYR A 529 -15.79 -13.61 -39.37
CA TYR A 529 -14.65 -13.72 -40.28
C TYR A 529 -13.96 -12.36 -40.48
N PRO A 530 -12.77 -12.14 -39.90
CA PRO A 530 -12.08 -12.98 -38.91
C PRO A 530 -12.71 -12.87 -37.50
N LEU A 531 -12.55 -13.93 -36.69
CA LEU A 531 -12.81 -13.92 -35.25
C LEU A 531 -11.92 -12.86 -34.58
N GLY A 532 -12.52 -12.10 -33.68
CA GLY A 532 -11.92 -10.95 -33.03
C GLY A 532 -12.49 -10.71 -31.64
N VAL A 533 -11.95 -9.71 -30.95
CA VAL A 533 -12.38 -9.27 -29.63
C VAL A 533 -13.04 -7.89 -29.73
N THR A 534 -14.26 -7.76 -29.18
CA THR A 534 -15.00 -6.49 -29.14
C THR A 534 -14.70 -5.70 -27.88
N SER A 535 -14.34 -6.37 -26.79
CA SER A 535 -13.91 -5.71 -25.55
C SER A 535 -12.61 -4.90 -25.77
N THR A 536 -12.56 -3.69 -25.23
CA THR A 536 -11.33 -2.88 -25.15
C THR A 536 -10.49 -3.22 -23.91
N SER A 537 -11.08 -3.88 -22.92
CA SER A 537 -10.39 -4.40 -21.75
C SER A 537 -10.98 -5.72 -21.27
N LEU A 538 -10.17 -6.51 -20.60
CA LEU A 538 -10.62 -7.65 -19.80
C LEU A 538 -11.55 -7.18 -18.69
N SER A 539 -12.58 -7.98 -18.39
CA SER A 539 -13.64 -7.67 -17.41
C SER A 539 -13.81 -8.80 -16.38
N ASN A 540 -14.74 -8.61 -15.42
CA ASN A 540 -15.07 -9.57 -14.34
C ASN A 540 -13.92 -9.94 -13.38
N CYS A 541 -12.91 -9.08 -13.29
CA CYS A 541 -11.67 -9.41 -12.56
C CYS A 541 -10.88 -8.17 -12.11
N ALA A 542 -11.54 -7.24 -11.41
CA ALA A 542 -10.89 -6.04 -10.90
C ALA A 542 -9.84 -6.42 -9.83
N GLY A 543 -8.56 -6.18 -10.13
CA GLY A 543 -7.44 -6.44 -9.20
C GLY A 543 -7.11 -7.91 -8.94
N CYS A 544 -7.64 -8.84 -9.73
CA CYS A 544 -7.40 -10.27 -9.55
C CYS A 544 -6.06 -10.75 -10.17
N LEU A 545 -5.48 -9.97 -11.08
CA LEU A 545 -4.20 -10.24 -11.72
C LEU A 545 -3.21 -9.19 -11.26
N VAL A 546 -2.11 -9.65 -10.68
CA VAL A 546 -1.04 -8.81 -10.21
C VAL A 546 0.28 -9.31 -10.75
N ASP A 547 1.30 -8.46 -10.75
CA ASP A 547 2.67 -8.87 -11.05
C ASP A 547 3.12 -9.95 -10.04
N ASN A 548 3.74 -11.01 -10.54
CA ASN A 548 4.17 -12.13 -9.69
C ASN A 548 5.24 -11.71 -8.66
N ALA A 549 6.16 -10.82 -9.06
CA ALA A 549 7.20 -10.31 -8.19
C ALA A 549 6.68 -9.22 -7.23
N ASN A 550 5.69 -8.42 -7.66
CA ASN A 550 5.07 -7.37 -6.85
C ASN A 550 3.53 -7.43 -6.85
N PRO A 551 2.92 -8.13 -5.88
CA PRO A 551 1.47 -8.28 -5.79
C PRO A 551 0.65 -7.00 -5.54
N VAL A 552 1.29 -5.85 -5.29
CA VAL A 552 0.61 -4.54 -5.16
C VAL A 552 0.34 -3.93 -6.54
N VAL A 553 1.08 -4.36 -7.57
CA VAL A 553 0.96 -3.87 -8.94
C VAL A 553 -0.09 -4.69 -9.68
N GLN A 554 -1.23 -4.08 -9.97
CA GLN A 554 -2.27 -4.72 -10.78
C GLN A 554 -1.85 -4.77 -12.24
N ALA A 555 -2.03 -5.92 -12.89
CA ALA A 555 -1.76 -6.07 -14.30
C ALA A 555 -2.72 -5.21 -15.14
N SER A 556 -2.24 -4.75 -16.29
CA SER A 556 -3.07 -4.04 -17.26
C SER A 556 -4.20 -4.95 -17.75
N MET A 557 -5.39 -4.38 -17.82
CA MET A 557 -6.57 -5.06 -18.36
C MET A 557 -6.85 -4.61 -19.80
N THR A 558 -6.10 -3.64 -20.33
CA THR A 558 -6.33 -3.06 -21.65
C THR A 558 -5.86 -4.02 -22.74
N LEU A 559 -6.78 -4.38 -23.63
CA LEU A 559 -6.49 -5.28 -24.75
C LEU A 559 -5.86 -4.49 -25.91
N PRO A 560 -4.97 -5.11 -26.70
CA PRO A 560 -4.44 -4.50 -27.92
C PRO A 560 -5.56 -4.25 -28.93
N ALA A 561 -5.36 -3.28 -29.82
CA ALA A 561 -6.28 -3.03 -30.92
C ALA A 561 -6.45 -4.30 -31.77
N ASP A 562 -7.69 -4.77 -31.90
CA ASP A 562 -8.01 -6.07 -32.50
C ASP A 562 -7.63 -6.15 -33.99
N THR A 563 -7.54 -5.02 -34.69
CA THR A 563 -7.12 -4.93 -36.10
C THR A 563 -5.60 -4.90 -36.30
N GLY A 564 -4.81 -4.78 -35.23
CA GLY A 564 -3.34 -4.79 -35.29
C GLY A 564 -2.76 -6.20 -35.32
N ALA A 565 -1.45 -6.31 -35.57
CA ALA A 565 -0.73 -7.60 -35.62
C ALA A 565 -0.79 -8.42 -34.31
N ASN A 566 -1.07 -7.74 -33.19
CA ASN A 566 -1.17 -8.34 -31.86
C ASN A 566 -2.63 -8.58 -31.41
N GLY A 567 -3.61 -8.22 -32.24
CA GLY A 567 -5.03 -8.48 -32.00
C GLY A 567 -5.47 -9.86 -32.47
N LEU A 568 -6.63 -10.32 -32.01
CA LEU A 568 -7.10 -11.68 -32.33
C LEU A 568 -7.40 -11.86 -33.83
N LYS A 569 -7.86 -10.80 -34.53
CA LYS A 569 -8.13 -10.87 -35.97
C LYS A 569 -6.90 -11.23 -36.80
N ALA A 570 -5.69 -10.94 -36.31
CA ALA A 570 -4.45 -11.36 -36.97
C ALA A 570 -4.31 -12.90 -37.03
N SER A 571 -5.02 -13.64 -36.18
CA SER A 571 -5.07 -15.11 -36.24
C SER A 571 -5.91 -15.63 -37.41
N ASN A 572 -6.68 -14.77 -38.09
CA ASN A 572 -7.49 -15.09 -39.26
C ASN A 572 -8.37 -16.35 -39.12
N VAL A 573 -8.95 -16.55 -37.93
CA VAL A 573 -9.84 -17.69 -37.65
C VAL A 573 -11.24 -17.39 -38.19
N LYS A 574 -11.84 -18.36 -38.90
CA LYS A 574 -13.24 -18.30 -39.33
C LYS A 574 -14.13 -19.10 -38.39
N VAL A 575 -15.21 -18.48 -37.94
CA VAL A 575 -16.27 -19.13 -37.16
C VAL A 575 -17.57 -19.05 -37.95
N ASP A 576 -18.19 -20.20 -38.18
CA ASP A 576 -19.35 -20.30 -39.03
C ASP A 576 -20.30 -21.42 -38.60
N ALA A 577 -21.30 -21.05 -37.81
CA ALA A 577 -22.36 -21.92 -37.34
C ALA A 577 -23.74 -21.41 -37.77
N GLN A 578 -23.80 -20.61 -38.84
CA GLN A 578 -25.03 -20.07 -39.40
C GLN A 578 -25.30 -20.78 -40.73
N GLY A 579 -26.52 -21.29 -40.92
CA GLY A 579 -26.93 -21.85 -42.21
C GLY A 579 -27.06 -20.76 -43.28
N PRO A 580 -26.83 -21.11 -44.55
CA PRO A 580 -27.05 -20.18 -45.65
C PRO A 580 -28.53 -19.76 -45.73
N ASP A 581 -28.77 -18.61 -46.33
CA ASP A 581 -30.13 -18.18 -46.67
C ASP A 581 -30.79 -19.16 -47.64
N VAL A 582 -32.12 -19.16 -47.70
CA VAL A 582 -32.87 -19.97 -48.67
C VAL A 582 -32.60 -19.50 -50.10
N ALA A 583 -32.72 -20.43 -51.06
CA ALA A 583 -32.63 -20.09 -52.48
C ALA A 583 -33.66 -19.01 -52.87
N PRO A 584 -33.25 -17.87 -53.49
CA PRO A 584 -34.19 -16.82 -53.90
C PRO A 584 -35.21 -17.25 -54.95
N SER A 585 -34.89 -18.30 -55.72
CA SER A 585 -35.81 -18.90 -56.68
C SER A 585 -35.74 -20.41 -56.60
N PHE A 586 -36.90 -21.05 -56.73
CA PHE A 586 -37.06 -22.49 -56.86
C PHE A 586 -38.32 -22.74 -57.68
N THR A 587 -38.17 -23.20 -58.92
CA THR A 587 -39.28 -23.40 -59.87
C THR A 587 -39.20 -24.77 -60.54
N LEU A 588 -40.37 -25.30 -60.87
CA LEU A 588 -40.52 -26.55 -61.61
C LEU A 588 -41.03 -26.23 -63.01
N GLY A 589 -40.39 -26.79 -64.03
CA GLY A 589 -40.83 -26.70 -65.42
C GLY A 589 -42.01 -27.62 -65.73
N ALA A 590 -42.38 -27.71 -67.01
CA ALA A 590 -43.44 -28.60 -67.47
C ALA A 590 -43.13 -30.07 -67.14
N VAL A 591 -44.17 -30.80 -66.73
CA VAL A 591 -44.09 -32.22 -66.43
C VAL A 591 -44.14 -32.98 -67.76
N ALA A 592 -43.08 -33.73 -68.06
CA ALA A 592 -43.06 -34.58 -69.25
C ALA A 592 -44.11 -35.72 -69.09
N PRO A 593 -44.71 -36.21 -70.19
CA PRO A 593 -45.58 -37.38 -70.17
C PRO A 593 -44.83 -38.70 -69.92
N LEU A 594 -43.58 -38.63 -69.44
CA LEU A 594 -42.71 -39.75 -69.12
C LEU A 594 -42.57 -39.87 -67.60
N TYR A 595 -43.03 -40.98 -67.04
CA TYR A 595 -43.02 -41.20 -65.60
C TYR A 595 -41.65 -41.58 -65.02
N THR A 596 -40.64 -41.80 -65.86
CA THR A 596 -39.28 -42.08 -65.40
C THR A 596 -38.43 -40.81 -65.28
N GLU A 597 -39.03 -39.62 -65.50
CA GLU A 597 -38.37 -38.34 -65.41
C GLU A 597 -39.07 -37.40 -64.41
N SER A 598 -38.28 -36.60 -63.69
CA SER A 598 -38.80 -35.45 -62.93
C SER A 598 -39.09 -34.26 -63.87
N PRO A 599 -39.84 -33.23 -63.42
CA PRO A 599 -39.80 -31.92 -64.06
C PRO A 599 -38.37 -31.35 -64.05
N LEU A 600 -38.10 -30.42 -64.97
CA LEU A 600 -36.88 -29.61 -64.94
C LEU A 600 -36.94 -28.69 -63.72
N VAL A 601 -35.93 -28.74 -62.85
CA VAL A 601 -35.84 -27.93 -61.65
C VAL A 601 -34.86 -26.79 -61.90
N ASN A 602 -35.29 -25.56 -61.63
CA ASN A 602 -34.44 -24.37 -61.70
C ASN A 602 -34.41 -23.70 -60.33
N PHE A 603 -33.23 -23.29 -59.89
CA PHE A 603 -33.02 -22.49 -58.70
C PHE A 603 -31.81 -21.57 -58.84
N THR A 604 -31.70 -20.58 -57.96
CA THR A 604 -30.55 -19.66 -57.87
C THR A 604 -29.97 -19.69 -56.46
N PHE A 605 -28.66 -19.55 -56.33
CA PHE A 605 -28.02 -19.37 -55.03
C PHE A 605 -28.24 -17.94 -54.52
N PRO A 606 -28.42 -17.73 -53.19
CA PRO A 606 -28.38 -16.40 -52.59
C PRO A 606 -26.97 -15.82 -52.66
N SER A 607 -26.84 -14.53 -52.35
CA SER A 607 -25.52 -13.93 -52.10
C SER A 607 -25.02 -14.43 -50.75
N ASP A 608 -23.94 -15.19 -50.75
CA ASP A 608 -23.34 -15.76 -49.55
C ASP A 608 -21.81 -15.59 -49.62
N PRO A 609 -21.13 -15.24 -48.51
CA PRO A 609 -19.67 -15.20 -48.47
C PRO A 609 -19.01 -16.56 -48.76
N ASP A 610 -19.74 -17.66 -48.58
CA ASP A 610 -19.27 -19.02 -48.79
C ASP A 610 -19.76 -19.64 -50.11
N VAL A 611 -18.99 -20.62 -50.60
CA VAL A 611 -19.38 -21.40 -51.77
C VAL A 611 -20.44 -22.42 -51.38
N LEU A 612 -21.67 -22.20 -51.83
CA LEU A 612 -22.81 -23.04 -51.49
C LEU A 612 -22.95 -24.24 -52.45
N THR A 613 -23.47 -25.34 -51.91
CA THR A 613 -23.97 -26.51 -52.65
C THR A 613 -25.49 -26.63 -52.45
N ALA A 614 -26.17 -27.35 -53.36
CA ALA A 614 -27.61 -27.53 -53.30
C ALA A 614 -27.96 -29.01 -53.27
N GLU A 615 -28.89 -29.40 -52.41
CA GLU A 615 -29.40 -30.76 -52.33
C GLU A 615 -30.90 -30.79 -52.67
N LEU A 616 -31.33 -31.78 -53.45
CA LEU A 616 -32.73 -32.02 -53.81
C LEU A 616 -33.25 -33.37 -53.30
N ARG A 617 -34.53 -33.43 -52.97
CA ARG A 617 -35.25 -34.66 -52.61
C ARG A 617 -36.60 -34.73 -53.33
N LEU A 618 -36.97 -35.91 -53.85
CA LEU A 618 -38.25 -36.17 -54.50
C LEU A 618 -39.06 -37.19 -53.70
N GLN A 619 -40.27 -36.82 -53.30
CA GLN A 619 -41.14 -37.64 -52.46
C GLN A 619 -42.58 -37.66 -52.99
N GLN A 620 -43.25 -38.81 -52.87
CA GLN A 620 -44.67 -38.96 -53.14
C GLN A 620 -45.49 -38.45 -51.97
N GLN A 621 -46.49 -37.59 -52.21
CA GLN A 621 -47.24 -36.96 -51.11
C GLN A 621 -48.23 -37.89 -50.41
N SER A 622 -48.88 -38.79 -51.16
CA SER A 622 -49.97 -39.60 -50.60
C SER A 622 -49.52 -40.62 -49.55
N ASN A 623 -48.27 -41.07 -49.60
CA ASN A 623 -47.72 -42.10 -48.71
C ASN A 623 -46.33 -41.75 -48.14
N GLY A 624 -45.77 -40.59 -48.49
CA GLY A 624 -44.42 -40.19 -48.07
C GLY A 624 -43.29 -41.02 -48.68
N ALA A 625 -43.54 -41.82 -49.72
CA ALA A 625 -42.49 -42.65 -50.33
C ALA A 625 -41.40 -41.77 -50.96
N VAL A 626 -40.14 -42.00 -50.59
CA VAL A 626 -38.99 -41.28 -51.14
C VAL A 626 -38.59 -41.92 -52.46
N ILE A 627 -38.77 -41.17 -53.56
CA ILE A 627 -38.39 -41.61 -54.90
C ILE A 627 -36.90 -41.34 -55.13
N ARG A 628 -36.41 -40.20 -54.64
CA ARG A 628 -34.99 -39.84 -54.58
C ARG A 628 -34.73 -39.14 -53.26
N ASP A 629 -33.76 -39.62 -52.49
CA ASP A 629 -33.33 -38.93 -51.27
C ASP A 629 -32.44 -37.73 -51.60
N TRP A 630 -32.05 -36.97 -50.58
CA TRP A 630 -31.18 -35.81 -50.70
C TRP A 630 -29.93 -36.13 -51.54
N VAL A 631 -29.84 -35.48 -52.70
CA VAL A 631 -28.73 -35.59 -53.64
C VAL A 631 -28.22 -34.22 -54.01
N GLU A 632 -26.91 -34.04 -54.02
CA GLU A 632 -26.27 -32.80 -54.45
C GLU A 632 -26.46 -32.59 -55.95
N VAL A 633 -26.84 -31.37 -56.34
CA VAL A 633 -27.22 -31.01 -57.71
C VAL A 633 -26.76 -29.61 -58.09
N THR A 634 -26.76 -29.32 -59.38
CA THR A 634 -26.57 -27.98 -59.95
C THR A 634 -27.82 -27.53 -60.70
N SER A 635 -28.08 -26.22 -60.75
CA SER A 635 -29.20 -25.66 -61.50
C SER A 635 -28.79 -25.37 -62.96
N PRO A 636 -29.59 -25.74 -63.98
CA PRO A 636 -30.84 -26.51 -63.90
C PRO A 636 -30.58 -28.03 -63.84
N VAL A 637 -31.48 -28.77 -63.19
CA VAL A 637 -31.38 -30.23 -63.04
C VAL A 637 -32.69 -30.94 -63.37
N LYS A 638 -32.57 -32.12 -63.98
CA LYS A 638 -33.65 -33.09 -64.14
C LYS A 638 -33.16 -34.46 -63.70
N PHE A 639 -33.98 -35.20 -62.96
CA PHE A 639 -33.71 -36.61 -62.68
C PHE A 639 -34.21 -37.47 -63.85
N SER A 640 -33.31 -37.79 -64.77
CA SER A 640 -33.54 -38.81 -65.80
C SER A 640 -33.31 -40.20 -65.22
N SER A 641 -34.14 -41.17 -65.58
CA SER A 641 -34.05 -42.57 -65.10
C SER A 641 -34.29 -42.71 -63.59
N LEU A 642 -35.50 -42.39 -63.15
CA LEU A 642 -35.97 -42.73 -61.81
C LEU A 642 -36.06 -44.25 -61.64
N SER A 643 -35.45 -44.79 -60.57
CA SER A 643 -35.48 -46.22 -60.23
C SER A 643 -36.90 -46.69 -59.89
N THR A 644 -37.72 -45.79 -59.35
CA THR A 644 -39.16 -45.97 -59.16
C THR A 644 -39.86 -44.98 -60.08
N ALA A 645 -40.60 -45.48 -61.07
CA ALA A 645 -41.39 -44.63 -61.96
C ALA A 645 -42.50 -43.91 -61.17
N LEU A 646 -42.75 -42.67 -61.56
CA LEU A 646 -43.87 -41.88 -61.08
C LEU A 646 -45.19 -42.56 -61.50
N GLN A 647 -46.23 -42.40 -60.70
CA GLN A 647 -47.54 -42.96 -61.02
C GLN A 647 -48.42 -41.87 -61.66
N PRO A 648 -49.14 -42.19 -62.75
CA PRO A 648 -50.05 -41.25 -63.41
C PRO A 648 -50.98 -40.54 -62.43
N GLY A 649 -51.08 -39.21 -62.54
CA GLY A 649 -52.02 -38.40 -61.77
C GLY A 649 -51.73 -38.28 -60.27
N LEU A 650 -50.61 -38.83 -59.76
CA LEU A 650 -50.23 -38.65 -58.36
C LEU A 650 -49.40 -37.37 -58.14
N THR A 651 -49.54 -36.79 -56.95
CA THR A 651 -48.79 -35.59 -56.54
C THR A 651 -47.47 -35.95 -55.86
N TYR A 652 -46.41 -35.27 -56.27
CA TYR A 652 -45.06 -35.39 -55.74
C TYR A 652 -44.56 -34.04 -55.23
N SER A 653 -43.74 -34.05 -54.18
CA SER A 653 -43.02 -32.90 -53.66
C SER A 653 -41.54 -32.98 -54.05
N MET A 654 -41.03 -31.88 -54.60
CA MET A 654 -39.62 -31.62 -54.79
C MET A 654 -39.16 -30.65 -53.70
N SER A 655 -38.19 -31.07 -52.89
CA SER A 655 -37.64 -30.27 -51.79
C SER A 655 -36.20 -29.88 -52.09
N LEU A 656 -35.85 -28.63 -51.79
CA LEU A 656 -34.53 -28.03 -51.99
C LEU A 656 -34.00 -27.48 -50.67
N ARG A 657 -32.73 -27.75 -50.37
CA ARG A 657 -31.98 -27.06 -49.32
C ARG A 657 -30.58 -26.73 -49.82
N LEU A 658 -30.04 -25.62 -49.34
CA LEU A 658 -28.66 -25.22 -49.61
C LEU A 658 -27.77 -25.64 -48.45
N LYS A 659 -26.50 -25.87 -48.74
CA LYS A 659 -25.50 -26.30 -47.77
C LYS A 659 -24.21 -25.52 -47.98
N ASP A 660 -23.67 -24.96 -46.90
CA ASP A 660 -22.39 -24.27 -46.92
C ASP A 660 -21.20 -25.26 -46.78
N PRO A 661 -19.94 -24.80 -46.92
CA PRO A 661 -18.75 -25.64 -46.71
C PRO A 661 -18.58 -26.16 -45.28
N MET A 662 -19.23 -25.53 -44.29
CA MET A 662 -19.16 -25.94 -42.88
C MET A 662 -20.22 -26.99 -42.52
N GLY A 663 -21.09 -27.35 -43.47
CA GLY A 663 -22.13 -28.36 -43.32
C GLY A 663 -23.43 -27.83 -42.73
N ASN A 664 -23.61 -26.52 -42.59
CA ASN A 664 -24.87 -25.95 -42.17
C ASN A 664 -25.85 -25.90 -43.35
N TYR A 665 -27.14 -26.08 -43.06
CA TYR A 665 -28.19 -26.15 -44.07
C TYR A 665 -29.12 -24.93 -44.01
N SER A 666 -29.57 -24.45 -45.17
CA SER A 666 -30.72 -23.53 -45.23
C SER A 666 -32.00 -24.24 -44.77
N SER A 667 -33.05 -23.47 -44.51
CA SER A 667 -34.38 -24.07 -44.42
C SER A 667 -34.78 -24.69 -45.77
N THR A 668 -35.66 -25.68 -45.73
CA THR A 668 -36.06 -26.45 -46.91
C THR A 668 -37.20 -25.76 -47.65
N LEU A 669 -37.00 -25.45 -48.92
CA LEU A 669 -38.07 -25.04 -49.84
C LEU A 669 -38.72 -26.28 -50.45
N THR A 670 -40.03 -26.25 -50.67
CA THR A 670 -40.76 -27.38 -51.27
C THR A 670 -41.77 -26.89 -52.30
N ASN A 671 -41.72 -27.46 -53.50
CA ASN A 671 -42.70 -27.28 -54.57
C ASN A 671 -43.34 -28.62 -54.90
N SER A 672 -44.56 -28.59 -55.41
CA SER A 672 -45.30 -29.80 -55.75
C SER A 672 -45.63 -29.84 -57.23
N PHE A 673 -45.68 -31.04 -57.81
CA PHE A 673 -46.18 -31.25 -59.17
C PHE A 673 -47.01 -32.53 -59.23
N VAL A 674 -47.96 -32.57 -60.16
CA VAL A 674 -48.74 -33.78 -60.47
C VAL A 674 -48.04 -34.47 -61.62
N ALA A 675 -47.70 -35.75 -61.47
CA ALA A 675 -47.22 -36.56 -62.58
C ALA A 675 -48.29 -36.58 -63.69
N PHE A 676 -47.88 -36.62 -64.95
CA PHE A 676 -48.80 -36.57 -66.09
C PHE A 676 -50.02 -37.49 -65.92
N SER A 677 -51.18 -37.09 -66.44
CA SER A 677 -52.41 -37.88 -66.39
C SER A 677 -53.15 -37.78 -67.71
N CYS A 678 -53.68 -38.91 -68.18
CA CYS A 678 -54.53 -38.92 -69.36
C CYS A 678 -55.83 -38.13 -69.13
N PRO A 679 -56.48 -37.66 -70.21
CA PRO A 679 -57.85 -37.15 -70.12
C PRO A 679 -58.78 -38.14 -69.42
N ALA A 680 -59.86 -37.63 -68.83
CA ALA A 680 -60.88 -38.48 -68.21
C ALA A 680 -61.35 -39.55 -69.20
N GLU A 681 -61.56 -40.78 -68.70
CA GLU A 681 -61.96 -41.95 -69.50
C GLU A 681 -60.87 -42.51 -70.45
N PHE A 682 -59.62 -42.03 -70.37
CA PHE A 682 -58.49 -42.58 -71.12
C PHE A 682 -57.42 -43.17 -70.17
N VAL A 683 -56.72 -44.20 -70.64
CA VAL A 683 -55.62 -44.86 -69.93
C VAL A 683 -54.29 -44.60 -70.64
N TYR A 684 -53.22 -44.48 -69.87
CA TYR A 684 -51.88 -44.17 -70.35
C TYR A 684 -51.19 -45.38 -70.97
N VAL A 685 -50.47 -45.13 -72.06
CA VAL A 685 -49.70 -46.11 -72.82
C VAL A 685 -48.32 -45.55 -73.13
N HIS A 686 -47.28 -46.29 -72.75
CA HIS A 686 -45.92 -46.04 -73.20
C HIS A 686 -45.19 -47.34 -73.49
N ASN A 687 -44.85 -47.54 -74.75
CA ASN A 687 -44.08 -48.68 -75.22
C ASN A 687 -43.11 -48.20 -76.29
N ALA A 688 -41.99 -47.62 -75.85
CA ALA A 688 -40.99 -46.99 -76.72
C ALA A 688 -40.43 -47.92 -77.81
N GLY A 689 -40.52 -49.24 -77.64
CA GLY A 689 -40.12 -50.22 -78.65
C GLY A 689 -41.07 -50.33 -79.84
N ILE A 690 -42.29 -49.80 -79.76
CA ILE A 690 -43.30 -49.82 -80.82
C ILE A 690 -43.73 -48.39 -81.19
N VAL A 691 -44.08 -47.57 -80.19
CA VAL A 691 -44.43 -46.16 -80.35
C VAL A 691 -43.54 -45.34 -79.42
N ALA A 692 -42.68 -44.49 -79.99
CA ALA A 692 -41.66 -43.76 -79.26
C ALA A 692 -42.25 -42.82 -78.19
N ASN A 693 -43.30 -42.09 -78.55
CA ASN A 693 -43.95 -41.14 -77.65
C ASN A 693 -45.10 -41.80 -76.87
N PRO A 694 -45.24 -41.49 -75.57
CA PRO A 694 -46.41 -41.92 -74.81
C PRO A 694 -47.69 -41.29 -75.35
N PHE A 695 -48.80 -42.00 -75.19
CA PHE A 695 -50.13 -41.54 -75.58
C PHE A 695 -51.18 -42.09 -74.60
N CYS A 696 -52.41 -41.67 -74.76
CA CYS A 696 -53.56 -42.12 -73.98
C CYS A 696 -54.55 -42.80 -74.91
N ILE A 697 -55.23 -43.86 -74.47
CA ILE A 697 -56.24 -44.57 -75.25
C ILE A 697 -57.54 -44.69 -74.46
N GLY A 698 -58.69 -44.59 -75.11
CA GLY A 698 -59.99 -44.71 -74.45
C GLY A 698 -60.09 -45.99 -73.61
N GLN A 699 -60.56 -45.89 -72.37
CA GLN A 699 -60.64 -47.01 -71.44
C GLN A 699 -61.67 -48.06 -71.88
N TYR A 700 -62.76 -47.63 -72.50
CA TYR A 700 -63.85 -48.44 -73.03
C TYR A 700 -63.96 -48.25 -74.55
N GLU A 701 -64.66 -49.14 -75.27
CA GLU A 701 -65.05 -48.89 -76.66
C GLU A 701 -65.97 -47.66 -76.75
N ALA A 702 -65.86 -46.86 -77.82
CA ALA A 702 -66.63 -45.64 -77.96
C ALA A 702 -68.15 -45.88 -77.96
N LYS A 703 -68.87 -44.98 -77.28
CA LYS A 703 -70.33 -44.98 -77.11
C LYS A 703 -70.94 -43.70 -77.69
N ASN A 704 -72.20 -43.82 -78.11
CA ASN A 704 -73.03 -42.69 -78.51
C ASN A 704 -74.13 -42.44 -77.47
N ASP A 705 -73.99 -41.37 -76.71
CA ASP A 705 -74.99 -40.90 -75.74
C ASP A 705 -75.96 -39.87 -76.36
N GLY A 706 -75.96 -39.73 -77.69
CA GLY A 706 -76.70 -38.70 -78.43
C GLY A 706 -75.94 -37.38 -78.59
N SER A 707 -74.74 -37.26 -78.00
CA SER A 707 -73.93 -36.05 -78.14
C SER A 707 -73.08 -36.02 -79.42
N ALA A 708 -72.57 -34.84 -79.75
CA ALA A 708 -71.71 -34.62 -80.92
C ALA A 708 -70.32 -35.29 -80.80
N ARG A 709 -69.93 -35.70 -79.59
CA ARG A 709 -68.63 -36.32 -79.28
C ARG A 709 -68.82 -37.76 -78.80
N PRO A 710 -67.88 -38.67 -79.07
CA PRO A 710 -67.93 -40.01 -78.50
C PRO A 710 -67.67 -39.98 -76.99
N ARG A 711 -68.19 -40.97 -76.28
CA ARG A 711 -67.91 -41.21 -74.85
C ARG A 711 -67.19 -42.54 -74.65
N PHE A 712 -66.31 -42.64 -73.66
CA PHE A 712 -65.63 -43.90 -73.30
C PHE A 712 -66.07 -44.31 -71.91
N ILE A 713 -67.37 -44.55 -71.77
CA ILE A 713 -68.02 -44.93 -70.51
C ILE A 713 -68.41 -46.41 -70.53
N ALA A 714 -68.66 -46.96 -69.34
CA ALA A 714 -69.03 -48.37 -69.19
C ALA A 714 -70.45 -48.69 -69.69
N ASP A 715 -71.37 -47.72 -69.57
CA ASP A 715 -72.75 -47.86 -69.99
C ASP A 715 -72.92 -47.67 -71.51
N LEU A 716 -74.06 -48.10 -72.06
CA LEU A 716 -74.38 -48.15 -73.49
C LEU A 716 -73.61 -49.20 -74.29
N VAL A 717 -74.16 -49.57 -75.45
CA VAL A 717 -73.50 -50.48 -76.40
C VAL A 717 -72.51 -49.73 -77.28
N PRO A 718 -71.45 -50.39 -77.79
CA PRO A 718 -70.50 -49.79 -78.73
C PRO A 718 -71.17 -49.11 -79.92
N GLU A 719 -70.70 -47.92 -80.29
CA GLU A 719 -71.15 -47.20 -81.49
C GLU A 719 -70.47 -47.80 -82.74
N SER A 720 -71.27 -48.36 -83.66
CA SER A 720 -70.77 -48.88 -84.93
C SER A 720 -70.69 -47.77 -86.00
N LEU A 721 -69.48 -47.53 -86.51
CA LEU A 721 -69.20 -46.61 -87.61
C LEU A 721 -68.27 -47.26 -88.65
N SER A 722 -68.13 -46.61 -89.81
CA SER A 722 -67.08 -46.91 -90.78
C SER A 722 -65.72 -46.39 -90.28
N ASN A 723 -64.59 -46.88 -90.81
CA ASN A 723 -63.26 -46.37 -90.43
C ASN A 723 -63.19 -44.84 -90.57
N MET A 724 -63.68 -44.29 -91.67
CA MET A 724 -63.70 -42.84 -91.90
C MET A 724 -64.59 -42.10 -90.91
N GLY A 725 -65.78 -42.64 -90.60
CA GLY A 725 -66.68 -42.09 -89.59
C GLY A 725 -66.03 -42.07 -88.20
N SER A 726 -65.33 -43.13 -87.83
CA SER A 726 -64.59 -43.23 -86.57
C SER A 726 -63.47 -42.20 -86.46
N VAL A 727 -62.73 -41.91 -87.54
CA VAL A 727 -61.73 -40.82 -87.57
C VAL A 727 -62.38 -39.46 -87.29
N SER A 728 -63.46 -39.12 -88.01
CA SER A 728 -64.19 -37.86 -87.79
C SER A 728 -64.76 -37.77 -86.37
N ARG A 729 -65.21 -38.89 -85.83
CA ARG A 729 -65.78 -38.97 -84.49
C ARG A 729 -64.71 -38.78 -83.41
N CYS A 730 -63.52 -39.38 -83.55
CA CYS A 730 -62.42 -39.18 -82.61
C CYS A 730 -61.84 -37.76 -82.64
N THR A 731 -61.63 -37.20 -83.83
CA THR A 731 -61.09 -35.84 -83.99
C THR A 731 -62.04 -34.74 -83.45
N SER A 732 -63.34 -35.06 -83.31
CA SER A 732 -64.33 -34.15 -82.68
C SER A 732 -64.06 -33.86 -81.18
N LEU A 733 -63.24 -34.68 -80.52
CA LEU A 733 -62.84 -34.49 -79.12
C LEU A 733 -61.91 -33.29 -78.92
N GLY A 734 -61.15 -32.89 -79.96
CA GLY A 734 -60.28 -31.71 -79.94
C GLY A 734 -58.86 -31.99 -80.44
N ALA A 735 -57.98 -31.00 -80.29
CA ALA A 735 -56.57 -31.13 -80.65
C ALA A 735 -55.89 -32.26 -79.86
N GLY A 736 -55.04 -33.04 -80.54
CA GLY A 736 -54.36 -34.20 -79.96
C GLY A 736 -55.17 -35.49 -79.97
N TYR A 737 -56.47 -35.48 -80.30
CA TYR A 737 -57.29 -36.70 -80.39
C TYR A 737 -57.38 -37.26 -81.81
N ASP A 738 -57.31 -38.59 -81.93
CA ASP A 738 -57.43 -39.29 -83.22
C ASP A 738 -57.97 -40.72 -83.03
N LEU A 739 -58.29 -41.40 -84.13
CA LEU A 739 -58.58 -42.83 -84.13
C LEU A 739 -57.28 -43.62 -83.91
N VAL A 740 -57.35 -44.67 -83.09
CA VAL A 740 -56.20 -45.53 -82.81
C VAL A 740 -55.59 -46.10 -84.11
N THR A 741 -54.27 -46.02 -84.22
CA THR A 741 -53.50 -46.63 -85.32
C THR A 741 -53.16 -48.09 -85.01
N ASN A 742 -52.75 -48.85 -86.01
CA ASN A 742 -52.26 -50.21 -85.85
C ASN A 742 -51.00 -50.26 -84.96
N ALA A 743 -50.10 -49.27 -85.08
CA ALA A 743 -48.91 -49.20 -84.25
C ALA A 743 -49.28 -49.00 -82.76
N GLU A 744 -50.21 -48.10 -82.47
CA GLU A 744 -50.71 -47.87 -81.11
C GLU A 744 -51.49 -49.05 -80.58
N TRP A 745 -52.35 -49.67 -81.40
CA TRP A 745 -53.03 -50.91 -81.02
C TRP A 745 -52.05 -52.00 -80.64
N ARG A 746 -50.99 -52.20 -81.44
CA ARG A 746 -49.93 -53.16 -81.16
C ARG A 746 -49.16 -52.81 -79.89
N ALA A 747 -48.89 -51.53 -79.63
CA ALA A 747 -48.27 -51.08 -78.39
C ALA A 747 -49.11 -51.45 -77.16
N VAL A 748 -50.43 -51.21 -77.22
CA VAL A 748 -51.37 -51.60 -76.15
C VAL A 748 -51.45 -53.11 -76.01
N ALA A 749 -51.60 -53.84 -77.12
CA ALA A 749 -51.69 -55.30 -77.12
C ALA A 749 -50.42 -55.96 -76.54
N ASP A 750 -49.24 -55.45 -76.89
CA ASP A 750 -47.96 -55.93 -76.35
C ASP A 750 -47.86 -55.68 -74.84
N LEU A 751 -48.28 -54.51 -74.35
CA LEU A 751 -48.30 -54.21 -72.91
C LEU A 751 -49.28 -55.10 -72.15
N ILE A 752 -50.48 -55.32 -72.70
CA ILE A 752 -51.50 -56.22 -72.15
C ILE A 752 -50.92 -57.63 -72.06
N ALA A 753 -50.36 -58.14 -73.15
CA ALA A 753 -49.81 -59.48 -73.20
C ALA A 753 -48.66 -59.66 -72.20
N LYS A 754 -47.87 -58.62 -71.91
CA LYS A 754 -46.78 -58.65 -70.93
C LYS A 754 -47.22 -58.62 -69.47
N GLN A 755 -48.49 -58.38 -69.16
CA GLN A 755 -48.99 -58.48 -67.79
C GLN A 755 -49.40 -59.90 -67.46
N ALA A 756 -48.78 -60.50 -66.45
CA ALA A 756 -49.08 -61.86 -66.01
C ALA A 756 -50.56 -62.05 -65.62
N GLY A 757 -51.20 -61.04 -65.03
CA GLY A 757 -52.62 -61.06 -64.64
C GLY A 757 -53.62 -61.09 -65.81
N ASN A 758 -53.17 -60.91 -67.05
CA ASN A 758 -54.00 -61.03 -68.26
C ASN A 758 -54.02 -62.45 -68.84
N TRP A 759 -53.22 -63.36 -68.29
CA TRP A 759 -53.20 -64.76 -68.68
C TRP A 759 -54.05 -65.57 -67.71
N ALA A 760 -54.80 -66.54 -68.25
CA ALA A 760 -55.63 -67.44 -67.47
C ALA A 760 -54.85 -68.24 -66.41
N SER A 761 -53.55 -68.46 -66.64
CA SER A 761 -52.63 -69.10 -65.68
C SER A 761 -52.14 -68.16 -64.57
N GLY A 762 -52.32 -66.83 -64.74
CA GLY A 762 -51.66 -65.81 -63.94
C GLY A 762 -50.17 -65.64 -64.22
N ILE A 763 -49.62 -66.31 -65.25
CA ILE A 763 -48.21 -66.31 -65.62
C ILE A 763 -48.06 -65.84 -67.06
N TYR A 764 -47.20 -64.84 -67.29
CA TYR A 764 -46.86 -64.34 -68.61
C TYR A 764 -46.41 -65.48 -69.55
N GLY A 765 -46.98 -65.55 -70.75
CA GLY A 765 -46.59 -66.52 -71.78
C GLY A 765 -47.10 -67.95 -71.53
N SER A 766 -47.93 -68.19 -70.51
CA SER A 766 -48.42 -69.52 -70.18
C SER A 766 -49.95 -69.58 -70.12
N GLY A 767 -50.53 -70.64 -70.69
CA GLY A 767 -51.99 -70.76 -70.80
C GLY A 767 -52.58 -69.85 -71.87
N LEU A 768 -53.86 -69.48 -71.70
CA LEU A 768 -54.59 -68.63 -72.64
C LEU A 768 -54.56 -67.17 -72.20
N LEU A 769 -54.19 -66.27 -73.11
CA LEU A 769 -54.41 -64.85 -72.95
C LEU A 769 -55.91 -64.56 -73.04
N HIS A 770 -56.42 -63.70 -72.16
CA HIS A 770 -57.84 -63.38 -72.15
C HIS A 770 -58.29 -62.75 -73.47
N ARG A 771 -59.34 -63.33 -74.08
CA ARG A 771 -59.81 -63.01 -75.44
C ARG A 771 -61.00 -62.05 -75.49
N GLY A 772 -61.47 -61.56 -74.35
CA GLY A 772 -62.64 -60.70 -74.30
C GLY A 772 -63.98 -61.42 -74.45
N ASN A 773 -65.02 -60.65 -74.78
CA ASN A 773 -66.37 -61.15 -74.97
C ASN A 773 -66.60 -61.67 -76.41
N ASN A 774 -66.24 -62.91 -76.69
CA ASN A 774 -66.38 -63.51 -78.04
C ASN A 774 -67.62 -64.42 -78.21
N GLN A 775 -68.57 -64.36 -77.27
CA GLN A 775 -69.78 -65.18 -77.28
C GLN A 775 -70.70 -64.81 -78.46
N THR A 776 -71.63 -65.71 -78.81
CA THR A 776 -72.65 -65.45 -79.84
C THR A 776 -73.66 -64.40 -79.35
N GLY A 777 -73.86 -63.33 -80.11
CA GLY A 777 -74.81 -62.26 -79.77
C GLY A 777 -74.43 -60.93 -80.42
N SER A 778 -75.10 -59.86 -80.00
CA SER A 778 -74.70 -58.47 -80.31
C SER A 778 -73.74 -57.94 -79.25
N PRO A 779 -72.91 -56.92 -79.55
CA PRO A 779 -72.09 -56.24 -78.56
C PRO A 779 -72.94 -55.70 -77.41
N VAL A 780 -72.38 -55.77 -76.19
CA VAL A 780 -73.07 -55.38 -74.94
C VAL A 780 -72.32 -54.28 -74.21
N SER A 781 -72.99 -53.60 -73.29
CA SER A 781 -72.36 -52.61 -72.40
C SER A 781 -71.34 -53.28 -71.46
N ALA A 782 -70.37 -52.51 -70.97
CA ALA A 782 -69.37 -53.00 -70.01
C ALA A 782 -69.94 -53.11 -68.57
N THR A 783 -71.15 -52.59 -68.31
CA THR A 783 -71.84 -52.68 -67.01
C THR A 783 -72.19 -54.11 -66.59
N GLY A 784 -72.30 -55.06 -67.53
CA GLY A 784 -72.61 -56.47 -67.25
C GLY A 784 -71.49 -57.28 -66.58
N GLY A 785 -70.31 -56.69 -66.36
CA GLY A 785 -69.15 -57.40 -65.81
C GLY A 785 -68.51 -58.40 -66.79
N ASP A 786 -67.49 -59.13 -66.32
CA ASP A 786 -66.84 -60.19 -67.09
C ASP A 786 -67.81 -61.34 -67.38
N VAL A 787 -67.72 -61.94 -68.58
CA VAL A 787 -68.57 -63.07 -69.03
C VAL A 787 -68.57 -64.24 -68.04
N CYS A 788 -67.43 -64.44 -67.38
CA CYS A 788 -67.18 -65.49 -66.42
C CYS A 788 -67.44 -65.08 -64.96
N ALA A 789 -67.85 -63.83 -64.69
CA ALA A 789 -68.20 -63.38 -63.36
C ALA A 789 -69.54 -63.97 -62.88
N PRO A 790 -69.71 -64.28 -61.58
CA PRO A 790 -68.77 -64.02 -60.48
C PRO A 790 -67.69 -65.11 -60.29
N ASN A 791 -67.69 -66.19 -61.08
CA ASN A 791 -66.80 -67.32 -60.88
C ASN A 791 -65.49 -67.16 -61.67
N THR A 792 -64.49 -66.56 -61.04
CA THR A 792 -63.16 -66.34 -61.63
C THR A 792 -62.44 -67.62 -62.08
N ALA A 793 -62.77 -68.80 -61.53
CA ALA A 793 -62.24 -70.07 -62.01
C ALA A 793 -62.76 -70.42 -63.42
N ILE A 794 -63.96 -69.96 -63.78
CA ILE A 794 -64.49 -70.09 -65.14
C ILE A 794 -63.67 -69.21 -66.10
N CYS A 795 -63.28 -68.01 -65.69
CA CYS A 795 -62.41 -67.12 -66.49
C CYS A 795 -61.06 -67.78 -66.82
N ALA A 796 -60.50 -68.53 -65.87
CA ALA A 796 -59.26 -69.27 -66.06
C ALA A 796 -59.46 -70.49 -67.00
N SER A 797 -60.65 -71.08 -67.03
CA SER A 797 -60.95 -72.26 -67.87
C SER A 797 -61.26 -71.94 -69.34
N ASN A 798 -61.91 -70.79 -69.63
CA ASN A 798 -62.36 -70.43 -70.99
C ASN A 798 -61.67 -69.19 -71.57
N ALA A 799 -60.90 -68.47 -70.76
CA ALA A 799 -60.21 -67.22 -71.08
C ALA A 799 -61.13 -66.08 -71.57
N LEU A 800 -62.41 -66.10 -71.21
CA LEU A 800 -63.41 -65.08 -71.60
C LEU A 800 -63.53 -63.97 -70.55
N ARG A 801 -62.48 -63.16 -70.46
CA ARG A 801 -62.44 -61.98 -69.59
C ARG A 801 -62.39 -60.72 -70.44
N ARG A 802 -63.26 -59.76 -70.12
CA ARG A 802 -63.46 -58.48 -70.82
C ARG A 802 -62.46 -57.42 -70.40
N THR A 803 -61.92 -57.55 -69.20
CA THR A 803 -60.91 -56.63 -68.65
C THR A 803 -59.48 -57.10 -68.90
N HIS A 804 -58.61 -56.16 -69.25
CA HIS A 804 -57.17 -56.33 -69.28
C HIS A 804 -56.49 -55.27 -68.43
N THR A 805 -55.43 -55.65 -67.72
CA THR A 805 -54.59 -54.74 -66.93
C THR A 805 -53.43 -54.22 -67.79
N LEU A 806 -53.14 -52.93 -67.67
CA LEU A 806 -51.98 -52.25 -68.25
C LEU A 806 -50.97 -51.89 -67.14
N PRO A 807 -49.74 -51.45 -67.49
CA PRO A 807 -48.81 -50.88 -66.51
C PRO A 807 -49.46 -49.79 -65.64
N TYR A 808 -48.91 -49.61 -64.44
CA TYR A 808 -49.44 -48.73 -63.40
C TYR A 808 -50.83 -49.12 -62.86
N GLY A 809 -51.26 -50.37 -63.06
CA GLY A 809 -52.51 -50.91 -62.51
C GLY A 809 -53.77 -50.42 -63.22
N GLN A 810 -53.63 -49.76 -64.36
CA GLN A 810 -54.75 -49.27 -65.15
C GLN A 810 -55.52 -50.45 -65.76
N THR A 811 -56.84 -50.31 -65.94
CA THR A 811 -57.69 -51.35 -66.55
C THR A 811 -58.30 -50.85 -67.83
N ILE A 812 -58.19 -51.61 -68.92
CA ILE A 812 -58.85 -51.35 -70.20
C ILE A 812 -59.93 -52.43 -70.44
N TRP A 813 -61.08 -52.01 -70.96
CA TRP A 813 -62.25 -52.85 -71.17
C TRP A 813 -62.46 -53.15 -72.65
N ASP A 814 -62.86 -54.39 -72.92
CA ASP A 814 -63.28 -54.89 -74.24
C ASP A 814 -62.27 -54.54 -75.35
N PHE A 815 -60.97 -54.58 -75.03
CA PHE A 815 -59.91 -54.36 -76.03
C PHE A 815 -59.77 -55.54 -77.02
N ALA A 816 -60.40 -56.66 -76.69
CA ALA A 816 -60.67 -57.77 -77.60
C ALA A 816 -62.08 -58.27 -77.35
N GLY A 817 -62.68 -58.90 -78.36
CA GLY A 817 -64.08 -59.31 -78.30
C GLY A 817 -65.03 -58.12 -78.14
N ASN A 818 -66.30 -58.42 -77.88
CA ASN A 818 -67.41 -57.48 -77.84
C ASN A 818 -67.73 -56.87 -79.22
N ALA A 819 -67.06 -55.79 -79.61
CA ALA A 819 -67.14 -55.23 -80.95
C ALA A 819 -65.76 -55.20 -81.61
N MET A 820 -65.71 -55.57 -82.89
CA MET A 820 -64.47 -55.43 -83.66
C MET A 820 -64.20 -53.95 -83.92
N GLU A 821 -63.02 -53.45 -83.56
CA GLU A 821 -62.75 -52.02 -83.52
C GLU A 821 -62.04 -51.52 -84.78
N ALA A 822 -62.61 -50.50 -85.44
CA ALA A 822 -61.99 -49.85 -86.58
C ALA A 822 -60.70 -49.14 -86.16
N ILE A 823 -59.67 -49.22 -87.00
CA ILE A 823 -58.42 -48.46 -86.82
C ILE A 823 -58.24 -47.42 -87.93
N LYS A 824 -57.34 -46.46 -87.69
CA LYS A 824 -57.05 -45.40 -88.66
C LYS A 824 -56.42 -45.93 -89.95
N ASP A 825 -55.58 -46.95 -89.84
CA ASP A 825 -54.83 -47.50 -90.97
C ASP A 825 -55.75 -48.26 -91.94
N THR A 826 -55.42 -48.15 -93.23
CA THR A 826 -56.00 -48.96 -94.29
C THR A 826 -54.92 -49.88 -94.83
N ASN A 827 -55.33 -51.02 -95.42
CA ASN A 827 -54.37 -51.98 -95.95
C ASN A 827 -54.87 -52.65 -97.24
N SER A 828 -54.18 -52.37 -98.35
CA SER A 828 -54.40 -53.00 -99.65
C SER A 828 -53.36 -54.08 -99.99
N VAL A 829 -52.42 -54.37 -99.08
CA VAL A 829 -51.36 -55.36 -99.30
C VAL A 829 -51.98 -56.76 -99.39
N ILE A 830 -51.52 -57.56 -100.35
CA ILE A 830 -51.89 -58.97 -100.49
C ILE A 830 -50.79 -59.79 -99.82
N TYR A 831 -51.16 -60.57 -98.81
CA TYR A 831 -50.24 -61.39 -98.04
C TYR A 831 -50.35 -62.86 -98.45
N SER A 832 -49.24 -63.59 -98.34
CA SER A 832 -49.18 -65.05 -98.48
C SER A 832 -48.46 -65.63 -97.25
N PRO A 833 -49.13 -66.42 -96.40
CA PRO A 833 -50.56 -66.75 -96.45
C PRO A 833 -51.44 -65.52 -96.17
N ALA A 834 -52.67 -65.53 -96.71
CA ALA A 834 -53.62 -64.41 -96.56
C ALA A 834 -54.30 -64.37 -95.18
N TYR A 835 -54.09 -65.39 -94.35
CA TYR A 835 -54.48 -65.43 -92.95
C TYR A 835 -53.40 -66.13 -92.12
N VAL A 836 -53.26 -65.74 -90.86
CA VAL A 836 -52.29 -66.30 -89.90
C VAL A 836 -52.86 -66.36 -88.48
N TYR A 837 -52.35 -67.27 -87.67
CA TYR A 837 -52.56 -67.26 -86.23
C TYR A 837 -51.30 -66.68 -85.56
N PRO A 838 -51.37 -65.51 -84.89
CA PRO A 838 -50.19 -64.80 -84.41
C PRO A 838 -49.27 -65.63 -83.50
N ALA A 839 -49.83 -66.57 -82.73
CA ALA A 839 -49.08 -67.47 -81.86
C ALA A 839 -48.26 -68.53 -82.62
N GLN A 840 -48.67 -68.91 -83.83
CA GLN A 840 -48.00 -69.93 -84.67
C GLN A 840 -47.04 -69.30 -85.68
N ASN A 841 -47.44 -68.17 -86.25
CA ASN A 841 -46.87 -67.61 -87.47
C ASN A 841 -45.94 -66.40 -87.18
N THR A 842 -45.08 -66.48 -86.16
CA THR A 842 -44.33 -65.33 -85.60
C THR A 842 -43.42 -64.59 -86.58
N GLY A 843 -43.01 -65.22 -87.69
CA GLY A 843 -42.16 -64.62 -88.72
C GLY A 843 -42.88 -64.16 -90.00
N ASP A 844 -44.17 -64.43 -90.15
CA ASP A 844 -44.90 -64.12 -91.39
C ASP A 844 -45.13 -62.63 -91.54
N ALA A 845 -45.00 -62.09 -92.75
CA ALA A 845 -45.13 -60.65 -93.02
C ALA A 845 -46.47 -60.05 -92.53
N LEU A 846 -47.55 -60.83 -92.60
CA LEU A 846 -48.86 -60.43 -92.08
C LEU A 846 -48.86 -60.34 -90.54
N ASN A 847 -48.21 -61.27 -89.86
CA ASN A 847 -48.08 -61.26 -88.41
C ASN A 847 -47.12 -60.16 -87.92
N LEU A 848 -46.01 -59.92 -88.63
CA LEU A 848 -45.09 -58.82 -88.33
C LEU A 848 -45.80 -57.45 -88.42
N ALA A 849 -46.73 -57.30 -89.37
CA ALA A 849 -47.47 -56.06 -89.59
C ALA A 849 -48.56 -55.83 -88.54
N PHE A 850 -49.32 -56.87 -88.16
CA PHE A 850 -50.55 -56.70 -87.38
C PHE A 850 -50.55 -57.46 -86.04
N GLY A 851 -49.77 -58.52 -85.88
CA GLY A 851 -49.73 -59.29 -84.65
C GLY A 851 -48.55 -58.94 -83.75
N THR A 852 -48.02 -59.96 -83.08
CA THR A 852 -46.93 -59.82 -82.12
C THR A 852 -45.64 -60.40 -82.65
N THR A 853 -44.53 -59.74 -82.32
CA THR A 853 -43.16 -60.19 -82.61
C THR A 853 -42.34 -60.44 -81.35
N ALA A 854 -42.87 -60.04 -80.18
CA ALA A 854 -42.16 -60.03 -78.89
C ALA A 854 -42.82 -60.90 -77.82
N VAL A 855 -44.05 -61.38 -78.07
CA VAL A 855 -44.81 -62.20 -77.13
C VAL A 855 -44.91 -63.61 -77.67
N THR A 856 -44.47 -64.57 -76.88
CA THR A 856 -44.58 -66.01 -77.17
C THR A 856 -45.45 -66.69 -76.11
N CYS A 857 -45.87 -67.92 -76.40
CA CYS A 857 -46.67 -68.72 -75.47
C CYS A 857 -46.35 -70.21 -75.60
N SER A 858 -46.64 -70.99 -74.56
CA SER A 858 -46.40 -72.44 -74.56
C SER A 858 -47.54 -73.29 -75.15
N GLY A 859 -48.72 -72.71 -75.41
CA GLY A 859 -49.95 -73.42 -75.81
C GLY A 859 -50.32 -73.34 -77.30
N VAL A 860 -49.32 -73.17 -78.18
CA VAL A 860 -49.49 -72.79 -79.59
C VAL A 860 -50.27 -73.80 -80.45
N GLY A 861 -50.29 -75.09 -80.05
CA GLY A 861 -50.97 -76.17 -80.77
C GLY A 861 -52.43 -76.44 -80.37
N GLY A 862 -52.97 -75.70 -79.39
CA GLY A 862 -54.38 -75.81 -79.00
C GLY A 862 -55.34 -75.09 -79.95
N PRO A 863 -56.65 -75.44 -79.96
CA PRO A 863 -57.64 -74.84 -80.86
C PRO A 863 -57.86 -73.33 -80.64
N GLU A 864 -57.39 -72.78 -79.52
CA GLU A 864 -57.48 -71.37 -79.15
C GLU A 864 -56.23 -70.56 -79.50
N TYR A 865 -55.14 -71.18 -79.98
CA TYR A 865 -53.89 -70.53 -80.37
C TYR A 865 -53.38 -69.49 -79.34
N CYS A 866 -53.29 -69.92 -78.08
CA CYS A 866 -52.91 -69.10 -76.91
C CYS A 866 -53.80 -67.89 -76.61
N GLY A 867 -54.95 -67.75 -77.27
CA GLY A 867 -55.81 -66.59 -77.10
C GLY A 867 -55.35 -65.34 -77.83
N PHE A 868 -54.42 -65.46 -78.79
CA PHE A 868 -53.95 -64.31 -79.56
C PHE A 868 -54.96 -63.87 -80.64
N GLY A 869 -55.85 -64.79 -81.03
CA GLY A 869 -56.86 -64.59 -82.06
C GLY A 869 -56.33 -64.89 -83.47
N LYS A 870 -57.00 -64.38 -84.50
CA LYS A 870 -56.69 -64.63 -85.91
C LYS A 870 -56.51 -63.32 -86.66
N ILE A 871 -55.52 -63.29 -87.56
CA ILE A 871 -55.39 -62.22 -88.56
C ILE A 871 -55.85 -62.77 -89.91
N ASP A 872 -56.92 -62.22 -90.48
CA ASP A 872 -57.54 -62.72 -91.71
C ASP A 872 -57.75 -61.61 -92.74
N PHE A 873 -56.87 -61.58 -93.73
CA PHE A 873 -56.84 -60.61 -94.82
C PHE A 873 -57.18 -61.30 -96.15
N SER A 874 -57.86 -62.46 -96.11
CA SER A 874 -58.28 -63.20 -97.31
C SER A 874 -59.23 -62.41 -98.22
N ASN A 875 -60.03 -61.51 -97.66
CA ASN A 875 -60.80 -60.55 -98.44
C ASN A 875 -59.91 -59.40 -98.91
N SER A 876 -59.39 -59.50 -100.13
CA SER A 876 -58.57 -58.48 -100.78
C SER A 876 -59.36 -57.41 -101.55
N ALA A 877 -60.69 -57.49 -101.59
CA ALA A 877 -61.54 -56.54 -102.29
C ALA A 877 -61.82 -55.26 -101.49
N VAL A 878 -61.39 -55.22 -100.22
CA VAL A 878 -61.63 -54.11 -99.28
C VAL A 878 -60.34 -53.72 -98.57
N THR A 879 -60.29 -52.49 -98.05
CA THR A 879 -59.06 -51.93 -97.44
C THR A 879 -59.20 -51.52 -95.98
N GLY A 880 -60.42 -51.44 -95.43
CA GLY A 880 -60.64 -51.13 -94.03
C GLY A 880 -60.15 -52.26 -93.12
N VAL A 881 -59.52 -51.89 -92.00
CA VAL A 881 -59.02 -52.84 -91.01
C VAL A 881 -59.74 -52.65 -89.69
N TRP A 882 -60.14 -53.79 -89.10
CA TRP A 882 -60.70 -53.88 -87.75
C TRP A 882 -59.85 -54.80 -86.89
N ARG A 883 -59.83 -54.54 -85.59
CA ARG A 883 -58.97 -55.20 -84.59
C ARG A 883 -59.79 -55.83 -83.45
N GLY A 884 -59.14 -56.71 -82.68
CA GLY A 884 -59.69 -57.27 -81.44
C GLY A 884 -60.65 -58.45 -81.62
N GLY A 885 -61.35 -58.51 -82.77
CA GLY A 885 -62.44 -59.46 -83.03
C GLY A 885 -63.71 -59.09 -82.27
N GLY A 886 -64.87 -59.56 -82.71
CA GLY A 886 -66.17 -59.24 -82.14
C GLY A 886 -66.89 -60.42 -81.50
N THR A 887 -68.11 -60.14 -81.03
CA THR A 887 -69.09 -61.18 -80.66
C THR A 887 -69.33 -62.14 -81.83
N GLY A 888 -69.27 -63.44 -81.57
CA GLY A 888 -69.45 -64.50 -82.58
C GLY A 888 -68.18 -64.95 -83.32
N ASP A 889 -67.03 -64.29 -83.13
CA ASP A 889 -65.76 -64.70 -83.76
C ASP A 889 -65.08 -65.91 -83.05
N GLY A 890 -65.61 -66.34 -81.90
CA GLY A 890 -65.14 -67.50 -81.15
C GLY A 890 -63.62 -67.46 -80.92
N ASN A 891 -62.91 -68.52 -81.28
CA ASN A 891 -61.46 -68.63 -81.09
C ASN A 891 -60.64 -67.64 -81.95
N SER A 892 -61.27 -66.94 -82.90
CA SER A 892 -60.60 -65.94 -83.75
C SER A 892 -60.48 -64.56 -83.09
N ALA A 893 -61.20 -64.31 -81.98
CA ALA A 893 -61.08 -63.07 -81.21
C ALA A 893 -59.85 -63.09 -80.28
N GLY A 894 -59.31 -61.90 -80.00
CA GLY A 894 -58.08 -61.72 -79.24
C GLY A 894 -57.40 -60.39 -79.56
N ILE A 895 -56.54 -59.91 -78.66
CA ILE A 895 -55.97 -58.56 -78.73
C ILE A 895 -55.06 -58.33 -79.95
N PHE A 896 -54.56 -59.40 -80.58
CA PHE A 896 -53.75 -59.35 -81.80
C PHE A 896 -54.57 -59.62 -83.08
N SER A 897 -55.87 -59.87 -82.95
CA SER A 897 -56.73 -60.17 -84.10
C SER A 897 -56.86 -58.97 -85.03
N ALA A 898 -56.93 -59.25 -86.32
CA ALA A 898 -57.22 -58.23 -87.32
C ALA A 898 -57.94 -58.81 -88.53
N LYS A 899 -58.82 -58.03 -89.14
CA LYS A 899 -59.60 -58.47 -90.29
C LYS A 899 -59.81 -57.35 -91.28
N ARG A 900 -59.72 -57.68 -92.57
CA ARG A 900 -60.29 -56.86 -93.66
C ARG A 900 -61.74 -57.26 -93.88
N ALA A 901 -62.65 -56.46 -93.33
CA ALA A 901 -64.07 -56.81 -93.27
C ALA A 901 -64.93 -55.99 -94.24
N ALA A 902 -64.67 -54.69 -94.39
CA ALA A 902 -65.39 -53.82 -95.32
C ALA A 902 -64.50 -52.68 -95.86
N ASP A 903 -65.00 -51.91 -96.82
CA ASP A 903 -64.31 -50.70 -97.28
C ASP A 903 -64.44 -49.58 -96.25
N VAL A 904 -63.57 -48.58 -96.32
CA VAL A 904 -63.38 -47.53 -95.28
C VAL A 904 -64.59 -46.64 -95.06
N THR A 905 -65.54 -46.64 -95.99
CA THR A 905 -66.81 -45.88 -95.93
C THR A 905 -67.99 -46.73 -95.44
N ALA A 906 -67.86 -48.06 -95.43
CA ALA A 906 -68.93 -48.97 -95.06
C ALA A 906 -69.02 -49.16 -93.53
N VAL A 907 -70.25 -49.15 -93.01
CA VAL A 907 -70.51 -49.47 -91.60
C VAL A 907 -70.65 -50.99 -91.46
N LEU A 908 -69.90 -51.57 -90.53
CA LEU A 908 -70.04 -52.97 -90.15
C LEU A 908 -70.99 -53.10 -88.96
N THR A 909 -71.91 -54.07 -89.02
CA THR A 909 -72.72 -54.43 -87.87
C THR A 909 -71.83 -55.09 -86.81
N ASN A 910 -72.13 -54.85 -85.54
CA ASN A 910 -71.33 -55.32 -84.41
C ASN A 910 -69.86 -54.85 -84.40
N SER A 911 -69.58 -53.69 -85.03
CA SER A 911 -68.28 -53.02 -84.95
C SER A 911 -68.27 -51.92 -83.89
N GLY A 912 -67.07 -51.48 -83.53
CA GLY A 912 -66.81 -50.35 -82.65
C GLY A 912 -65.59 -49.58 -83.11
N TYR A 913 -65.10 -48.69 -82.27
CA TYR A 913 -63.83 -47.98 -82.43
C TYR A 913 -63.40 -47.38 -81.09
N ARG A 914 -62.15 -46.91 -81.04
CA ARG A 914 -61.60 -46.27 -79.84
C ARG A 914 -60.60 -45.19 -80.22
N CYS A 915 -60.64 -44.09 -79.48
CA CYS A 915 -59.81 -42.94 -79.77
C CYS A 915 -58.55 -42.94 -78.90
N VAL A 916 -57.53 -42.24 -79.38
CA VAL A 916 -56.28 -41.94 -78.67
C VAL A 916 -56.15 -40.43 -78.43
N TYR A 917 -55.32 -40.06 -77.46
CA TYR A 917 -54.89 -38.69 -77.20
C TYR A 917 -53.36 -38.62 -77.11
N HIS A 918 -52.77 -37.70 -77.88
CA HIS A 918 -51.35 -37.38 -77.89
C HIS A 918 -51.11 -36.09 -77.09
N PRO A 919 -50.39 -36.15 -75.96
CA PRO A 919 -50.13 -35.00 -75.09
C PRO A 919 -49.14 -33.97 -75.66
#